data_AF-A0A0P0MEL4-F1
#
_entry.id   AF-A0A0P0MEL4-F1
#
_cell.length_a   1.000
_cell.length_b   1.000
_cell.length_c   1.000
_cell.angle_alpha   90.00
_cell.angle_beta   90.00
_cell.angle_gamma   90.00
#
_symmetry.space_group_name_H-M   'P 1'
#
loop_
_entity.id
_entity.type
_entity.pdbx_description
1 polymer ?
#
loop_
_entity_poly.entity_id
_entity_poly.type
_entity_poly.pdbx_seq_one_letter_code
_entity_poly.pdbx_strand_id
1 'polypeptide(L)'
;MSLLEKLPKIFERSRKIAEQILEESEGKQKISLLTREIVNPSRDVSINDLFSRLKSTDTNTVTNRLIYGDNLLAMSALLTGNDFNESIRGKLDLIYIDPPFDSKTDYRTRVKLPDCEIEQKPTVIEQYAYGDTWSEGTSSYLEMLIPRLFLMKEMLSNKGILAVHIGPSVSHYVKIILDEIFGKDRMLNEVIWQRRLGQSNADRKKMGVVVDSIFIYSMSEDYTFNPQYSFENGEAYVKERYTKVNKDGRRYKTDNLGNPAPRPNLRYEYKGCKPPPNGWAVSLETMMRMDAEDRLEFPAKPGGRLMRRQYLDEWKGKPIQSLWDDLPPINSQAVERIGFDTQKPERLIERIMNFFTVEGDYVADFFGGSGTTAAVAERMKRRWLITDLGKPACMVMRKRLIDMNAQPFIYQAIGDYQVETVKSTLGKRFGMGELAKIVLDLYGAIPLPVDNNPNKDRGYIGKTLVICDSPNKITGLPTLKKAQALRDQLMGGWDKVIVLGWNFASDIGHSVSQLQDSKIEVLVIPPDLMDRLRKRGSFEKLKNTIRFSSLQYLTAKQPVVTKGEEDLIEVELENYVLLSPEAINLDEDNRKKLQSIVNNDPLSLIEYWAIDVNYDGEIFRSVWQDYRGNTDKDRDDLHVVRKAVIKTDPLIGLRRICVRAVDVFGFESEVDFEV
;
A
#
# COMPACT_ATOMS: atom_id res chain seq x y z
N MET A 1 -9.93 -1.64 -34.37
CA MET A 1 -8.71 -2.41 -34.09
C MET A 1 -8.95 -3.22 -32.84
N SER A 2 -8.87 -4.54 -32.94
CA SER A 2 -9.04 -5.46 -31.81
C SER A 2 -7.93 -5.27 -30.77
N LEU A 3 -8.15 -5.74 -29.54
CA LEU A 3 -7.12 -5.69 -28.50
C LEU A 3 -5.86 -6.46 -28.93
N LEU A 4 -6.01 -7.58 -29.64
CA LEU A 4 -4.88 -8.38 -30.14
C LEU A 4 -4.00 -7.59 -31.11
N GLU A 5 -4.60 -6.81 -32.01
CA GLU A 5 -3.86 -5.93 -32.94
C GLU A 5 -3.20 -4.74 -32.23
N LYS A 6 -3.79 -4.27 -31.12
CA LYS A 6 -3.25 -3.18 -30.31
C LYS A 6 -2.13 -3.63 -29.36
N LEU A 7 -2.17 -4.87 -28.89
CA LEU A 7 -1.32 -5.37 -27.81
C LEU A 7 0.19 -5.14 -28.04
N PRO A 8 0.76 -5.43 -29.23
CA PRO A 8 2.18 -5.15 -29.48
C PRO A 8 2.55 -3.67 -29.32
N LYS A 9 1.67 -2.76 -29.79
CA LYS A 9 1.88 -1.31 -29.68
C LYS A 9 1.76 -0.82 -28.25
N ILE A 10 0.78 -1.34 -27.51
CA ILE A 10 0.59 -1.06 -26.08
C ILE A 10 1.85 -1.48 -25.31
N PHE A 11 2.35 -2.69 -25.59
CA PHE A 11 3.55 -3.20 -24.96
C PHE A 11 4.79 -2.37 -25.29
N GLU A 12 5.05 -2.09 -26.57
CA GLU A 12 6.22 -1.30 -26.98
C GLU A 12 6.22 0.10 -26.37
N ARG A 13 5.06 0.78 -26.36
CA ARG A 13 4.91 2.10 -25.74
C ARG A 13 5.15 2.04 -24.23
N SER A 14 4.56 1.06 -23.55
CA SER A 14 4.65 0.90 -22.10
C SER A 14 6.07 0.52 -21.66
N ARG A 15 6.76 -0.29 -22.47
CA ARG A 15 8.17 -0.62 -22.28
C ARG A 15 9.05 0.63 -22.37
N LYS A 16 8.86 1.48 -23.39
CA LYS A 16 9.59 2.75 -23.52
C LYS A 16 9.38 3.68 -22.32
N ILE A 17 8.16 3.70 -21.75
CA ILE A 17 7.88 4.46 -20.52
C ILE A 17 8.70 3.90 -19.36
N ALA A 18 8.74 2.58 -19.18
CA ALA A 18 9.54 1.96 -18.12
C ALA A 18 11.05 2.22 -18.31
N GLU A 19 11.57 2.07 -19.53
CA GLU A 19 12.96 2.36 -19.87
C GLU A 19 13.31 3.82 -19.58
N GLN A 20 12.46 4.78 -19.97
CA GLN A 20 12.65 6.19 -19.68
C GLN A 20 12.67 6.47 -18.17
N ILE A 21 11.75 5.87 -17.40
CA ILE A 21 11.72 6.03 -15.94
C ILE A 21 13.03 5.52 -15.33
N LEU A 22 13.52 4.36 -15.77
CA LEU A 22 14.78 3.78 -15.29
C LEU A 22 15.99 4.66 -15.66
N GLU A 23 16.05 5.20 -16.88
CA GLU A 23 17.10 6.14 -17.29
C GLU A 23 17.07 7.45 -16.48
N GLU A 24 15.88 8.01 -16.25
CA GLU A 24 15.70 9.21 -15.44
C GLU A 24 16.08 8.97 -13.96
N SER A 25 15.82 7.76 -13.46
CA SER A 25 16.18 7.32 -12.11
C SER A 25 17.69 7.32 -11.85
N GLU A 26 18.50 7.21 -12.91
CA GLU A 26 19.98 7.27 -12.87
C GLU A 26 20.53 8.69 -13.09
N GLY A 27 19.66 9.64 -13.47
CA GLY A 27 20.00 11.02 -13.80
C GLY A 27 20.10 11.98 -12.60
N LYS A 28 20.26 13.28 -12.91
CA LYS A 28 20.39 14.37 -11.91
C LYS A 28 19.06 14.85 -11.31
N GLN A 29 17.91 14.56 -11.91
CA GLN A 29 16.59 14.91 -11.38
C GLN A 29 15.96 13.66 -10.75
N LYS A 30 16.25 13.43 -9.47
CA LYS A 30 15.79 12.24 -8.74
C LYS A 30 14.44 12.52 -8.09
N ILE A 31 13.45 11.68 -8.38
CA ILE A 31 12.22 11.62 -7.59
C ILE A 31 12.60 11.01 -6.24
N SER A 32 12.29 11.70 -5.14
CA SER A 32 12.61 11.22 -3.80
C SER A 32 11.35 10.91 -3.01
N LEU A 33 11.44 9.88 -2.16
CA LEU A 33 10.45 9.63 -1.12
C LEU A 33 10.75 10.53 0.07
N LEU A 34 9.74 11.29 0.49
CA LEU A 34 9.81 12.06 1.72
C LEU A 34 9.38 11.15 2.87
N THR A 35 10.28 10.92 3.81
CA THR A 35 9.93 10.28 5.08
C THR A 35 9.09 11.25 5.89
N ARG A 36 7.80 10.95 6.03
CA ARG A 36 6.86 11.77 6.80
C ARG A 36 6.90 11.37 8.26
N GLU A 37 7.08 10.09 8.54
CA GLU A 37 6.97 9.55 9.88
C GLU A 37 7.78 8.29 10.08
N ILE A 38 8.32 8.14 11.29
CA ILE A 38 8.68 6.83 11.85
C ILE A 38 7.58 6.46 12.82
N VAL A 39 6.77 5.49 12.41
CA VAL A 39 5.66 4.99 13.20
C VAL A 39 6.24 4.01 14.21
N ASN A 40 6.07 4.29 15.49
CA ASN A 40 6.30 3.34 16.57
C ASN A 40 4.94 2.80 17.03
N PRO A 41 4.55 1.57 16.64
CA PRO A 41 3.27 0.99 17.00
C PRO A 41 3.16 0.82 18.52
N SER A 42 2.62 1.84 19.17
CA SER A 42 2.20 1.82 20.57
C SER A 42 0.72 2.13 20.59
N ARG A 43 -0.04 1.40 21.40
CA ARG A 43 -1.45 1.71 21.63
C ARG A 43 -1.57 2.37 22.98
N ASP A 44 -2.56 3.23 23.10
CA ASP A 44 -2.90 3.82 24.37
C ASP A 44 -3.78 2.86 25.19
N VAL A 45 -3.18 1.98 26.02
CA VAL A 45 -3.88 0.92 26.79
C VAL A 45 -3.77 1.14 28.30
N SER A 46 -4.74 1.80 28.94
CA SER A 46 -4.91 1.85 30.41
C SER A 46 -3.71 2.39 31.26
N ILE A 47 -3.98 2.74 32.53
CA ILE A 47 -3.08 3.46 33.47
C ILE A 47 -1.76 2.72 33.76
N ASN A 48 -1.67 1.41 33.53
CA ASN A 48 -0.46 0.63 33.79
C ASN A 48 0.55 0.64 32.63
N ASP A 49 0.16 1.10 31.44
CA ASP A 49 1.08 1.28 30.30
C ASP A 49 1.61 2.72 30.21
N LEU A 50 1.45 3.50 31.29
CA LEU A 50 2.21 4.72 31.58
C LEU A 50 3.74 4.50 31.49
N PHE A 51 4.22 3.26 31.36
CA PHE A 51 5.60 2.83 31.37
C PHE A 51 6.10 2.35 29.98
N SER A 52 5.61 2.96 28.89
CA SER A 52 6.23 2.76 27.59
C SER A 52 7.64 3.38 27.59
N ARG A 53 8.66 2.54 27.82
CA ARG A 53 10.05 2.96 27.61
C ARG A 53 10.20 3.40 26.15
N LEU A 54 10.63 4.65 25.97
CA LEU A 54 11.20 5.14 24.72
C LEU A 54 12.30 4.18 24.28
N LYS A 55 12.00 3.29 23.34
CA LYS A 55 13.07 2.71 22.54
C LYS A 55 13.46 3.80 21.55
N SER A 56 14.67 4.34 21.70
CA SER A 56 15.30 5.13 20.65
C SER A 56 15.42 4.25 19.41
N THR A 57 14.46 4.36 18.48
CA THR A 57 14.51 3.66 17.21
C THR A 57 15.48 4.40 16.32
N ASP A 58 16.69 3.86 16.19
CA ASP A 58 17.66 4.37 15.23
C ASP A 58 17.09 4.18 13.83
N THR A 59 16.94 5.26 13.07
CA THR A 59 16.20 5.27 11.78
C THR A 59 16.83 4.28 10.79
N ASN A 60 18.13 4.03 10.91
CA ASN A 60 18.91 3.07 10.13
C ASN A 60 18.54 1.60 10.37
N THR A 61 17.79 1.28 11.42
CA THR A 61 17.37 -0.10 11.76
C THR A 61 15.96 -0.44 11.28
N VAL A 62 15.17 0.56 10.90
CA VAL A 62 13.78 0.38 10.48
C VAL A 62 13.72 0.01 9.00
N THR A 63 13.37 -1.25 8.70
CA THR A 63 13.36 -1.76 7.32
C THR A 63 11.99 -1.73 6.65
N ASN A 64 10.92 -1.74 7.44
CA ASN A 64 9.55 -1.85 6.92
C ASN A 64 9.02 -0.50 6.46
N ARG A 65 8.30 -0.45 5.33
CA ARG A 65 7.89 0.81 4.68
C ARG A 65 6.44 0.77 4.18
N LEU A 66 5.65 1.77 4.55
CA LEU A 66 4.33 2.08 3.99
C LEU A 66 4.44 3.38 3.19
N ILE A 67 4.10 3.35 1.90
CA ILE A 67 4.28 4.49 0.99
C ILE A 67 2.94 4.93 0.41
N TYR A 68 2.56 6.17 0.70
CA TYR A 68 1.41 6.82 0.08
C TYR A 68 1.79 7.48 -1.25
N GLY A 69 1.11 7.08 -2.33
CA GLY A 69 1.25 7.71 -3.64
C GLY A 69 1.10 6.73 -4.80
N ASP A 70 1.29 7.24 -6.03
CA ASP A 70 1.27 6.38 -7.21
C ASP A 70 2.44 5.38 -7.17
N ASN A 71 2.09 4.10 -7.22
CA ASN A 71 3.04 3.01 -7.10
C ASN A 71 4.12 2.97 -8.19
N LEU A 72 3.89 3.52 -9.40
CA LEU A 72 4.92 3.60 -10.45
C LEU A 72 6.01 4.60 -10.05
N LEU A 73 5.60 5.76 -9.52
CA LEU A 73 6.52 6.79 -9.02
C LEU A 73 7.21 6.34 -7.73
N ALA A 74 6.50 5.67 -6.83
CA ALA A 74 7.08 5.08 -5.63
C ALA A 74 8.17 4.05 -5.98
N MET A 75 7.90 3.13 -6.92
CA MET A 75 8.89 2.17 -7.39
C MET A 75 10.09 2.84 -8.05
N SER A 76 9.88 3.89 -8.86
CA SER A 76 10.98 4.68 -9.43
C SER A 76 11.90 5.24 -8.34
N ALA A 77 11.33 5.91 -7.34
CA ALA A 77 12.11 6.47 -6.23
C ALA A 77 12.82 5.39 -5.39
N LEU A 78 12.19 4.23 -5.19
CA LEU A 78 12.79 3.09 -4.49
C LEU A 78 13.94 2.45 -5.27
N LEU A 79 13.87 2.43 -6.60
CA LEU A 79 14.95 1.94 -7.46
C LEU A 79 16.14 2.90 -7.47
N THR A 80 15.91 4.21 -7.36
CA THR A 80 16.99 5.20 -7.22
C THR A 80 17.66 5.14 -5.85
N GLY A 81 16.86 5.04 -4.78
CA GLY A 81 17.34 5.26 -3.41
C GLY A 81 17.76 6.72 -3.16
N ASN A 82 18.18 7.02 -1.94
CA ASN A 82 18.75 8.30 -1.52
C ASN A 82 19.71 8.10 -0.34
N ASP A 83 20.28 9.20 0.18
CA ASP A 83 21.26 9.17 1.28
C ASP A 83 20.70 8.53 2.57
N PHE A 84 19.38 8.46 2.72
CA PHE A 84 18.69 7.90 3.88
C PHE A 84 18.13 6.49 3.63
N ASN A 85 17.92 6.10 2.37
CA ASN A 85 17.27 4.86 1.99
C ASN A 85 18.00 4.24 0.80
N GLU A 86 18.64 3.10 1.01
CA GLU A 86 19.27 2.36 -0.08
C GLU A 86 18.26 1.97 -1.18
N SER A 87 18.76 1.89 -2.41
CA SER A 87 18.02 1.33 -3.53
C SER A 87 17.50 -0.08 -3.22
N ILE A 88 16.28 -0.36 -3.67
CA ILE A 88 15.61 -1.68 -3.56
C ILE A 88 15.89 -2.57 -4.79
N ARG A 89 16.67 -2.10 -5.76
CA ARG A 89 17.03 -2.90 -6.95
C ARG A 89 17.66 -4.23 -6.53
N GLY A 90 17.10 -5.34 -7.02
CA GLY A 90 17.62 -6.67 -6.73
C GLY A 90 17.45 -7.17 -5.29
N LYS A 91 16.54 -6.59 -4.48
CA LYS A 91 16.43 -6.88 -3.04
C LYS A 91 15.14 -7.55 -2.58
N LEU A 92 14.10 -7.61 -3.41
CA LEU A 92 12.80 -8.17 -3.03
C LEU A 92 12.73 -9.68 -3.33
N ASP A 93 12.38 -10.47 -2.33
CA ASP A 93 12.33 -11.93 -2.43
C ASP A 93 10.95 -12.43 -2.84
N LEU A 94 9.90 -11.65 -2.57
CA LEU A 94 8.55 -11.89 -3.05
C LEU A 94 7.85 -10.57 -3.36
N ILE A 95 7.24 -10.47 -4.53
CA ILE A 95 6.27 -9.43 -4.85
C ILE A 95 4.93 -10.12 -5.06
N TYR A 96 3.94 -9.82 -4.23
CA TYR A 96 2.55 -10.21 -4.45
C TYR A 96 1.77 -8.97 -4.89
N ILE A 97 1.02 -9.06 -5.99
CA ILE A 97 0.16 -7.97 -6.44
C ILE A 97 -1.25 -8.48 -6.76
N ASP A 98 -2.22 -7.65 -6.43
CA ASP A 98 -3.64 -7.80 -6.74
C ASP A 98 -4.15 -6.51 -7.40
N PRO A 99 -3.71 -6.23 -8.64
CA PRO A 99 -4.07 -5.00 -9.33
C PRO A 99 -5.59 -4.92 -9.56
N PRO A 100 -6.19 -3.72 -9.52
CA PRO A 100 -7.63 -3.56 -9.68
C PRO A 100 -8.07 -4.01 -11.08
N PHE A 101 -8.97 -5.00 -11.15
CA PHE A 101 -9.52 -5.50 -12.41
C PHE A 101 -11.06 -5.41 -12.44
N ASP A 102 -11.58 -4.80 -13.50
CA ASP A 102 -12.94 -4.89 -14.06
C ASP A 102 -14.06 -5.37 -13.10
N SER A 103 -14.32 -4.62 -12.02
CA SER A 103 -15.43 -4.92 -11.11
C SER A 103 -16.71 -4.13 -11.39
N LYS A 104 -16.68 -3.12 -12.29
CA LYS A 104 -17.79 -2.19 -12.57
C LYS A 104 -18.50 -1.67 -11.30
N THR A 105 -17.76 -1.61 -10.20
CA THR A 105 -18.31 -1.33 -8.87
C THR A 105 -18.05 0.13 -8.56
N ASP A 106 -19.11 0.88 -8.26
CA ASP A 106 -19.02 2.26 -7.76
C ASP A 106 -18.39 2.18 -6.35
N TYR A 107 -17.06 2.22 -6.27
CA TYR A 107 -16.34 2.18 -5.01
C TYR A 107 -16.69 3.44 -4.21
N ARG A 108 -17.34 3.30 -3.06
CA ARG A 108 -17.59 4.40 -2.13
C ARG A 108 -17.00 4.06 -0.78
N THR A 109 -16.20 4.97 -0.26
CA THR A 109 -15.68 4.84 1.10
C THR A 109 -16.76 5.30 2.05
N ARG A 110 -17.21 4.38 2.93
CA ARG A 110 -18.15 4.71 4.00
C ARG A 110 -17.38 5.19 5.21
N VAL A 111 -17.70 6.41 5.66
CA VAL A 111 -17.16 6.99 6.89
C VAL A 111 -18.30 7.11 7.87
N LYS A 112 -18.18 6.40 9.00
CA LYS A 112 -19.10 6.57 10.12
C LYS A 112 -18.64 7.78 10.93
N LEU A 113 -19.55 8.66 11.29
CA LEU A 113 -19.34 9.82 12.14
C LEU A 113 -20.36 9.77 13.30
N PRO A 114 -20.21 10.59 14.34
CA PRO A 114 -21.27 10.74 15.33
C PRO A 114 -22.60 11.06 14.63
N ASP A 115 -23.66 10.33 14.99
CA ASP A 115 -25.03 10.52 14.50
C ASP A 115 -25.26 10.37 12.99
N CYS A 116 -24.24 10.05 12.18
CA CYS A 116 -24.41 9.90 10.73
C CYS A 116 -23.38 8.99 10.06
N GLU A 117 -23.74 8.50 8.87
CA GLU A 117 -22.80 7.86 7.94
C GLU A 117 -22.78 8.70 6.65
N ILE A 118 -21.57 8.92 6.14
CA ILE A 118 -21.31 9.60 4.87
C ILE A 118 -20.64 8.66 3.89
N GLU A 119 -20.97 8.81 2.62
CA GLU A 119 -20.34 8.08 1.52
C GLU A 119 -19.47 9.03 0.71
N GLN A 120 -18.16 8.80 0.75
CA GLN A 120 -17.19 9.51 -0.07
C GLN A 120 -17.01 8.79 -1.40
N LYS A 121 -17.18 9.54 -2.49
CA LYS A 121 -16.81 9.06 -3.82
C LYS A 121 -15.28 9.14 -3.98
N PRO A 122 -14.64 8.23 -4.73
CA PRO A 122 -13.20 8.27 -4.91
C PRO A 122 -12.83 9.59 -5.58
N THR A 123 -11.67 10.15 -5.21
CA THR A 123 -11.13 11.34 -5.87
C THR A 123 -10.92 11.10 -7.37
N VAL A 124 -10.75 12.13 -8.20
CA VAL A 124 -10.48 11.91 -9.64
C VAL A 124 -9.24 11.04 -9.85
N ILE A 125 -8.20 11.22 -9.02
CA ILE A 125 -6.96 10.43 -9.04
C ILE A 125 -7.24 8.97 -8.65
N GLU A 126 -8.00 8.74 -7.58
CA GLU A 126 -8.44 7.41 -7.19
C GLU A 126 -9.39 6.80 -8.23
N GLN A 127 -10.25 7.57 -8.89
CA GLN A 127 -11.10 7.10 -9.99
C GLN A 127 -10.26 6.71 -11.20
N TYR A 128 -9.16 7.41 -11.49
CA TYR A 128 -8.21 6.96 -12.51
C TYR A 128 -7.55 5.62 -12.15
N ALA A 129 -7.38 5.32 -10.85
CA ALA A 129 -6.82 4.07 -10.36
C ALA A 129 -7.85 2.95 -10.11
N TYR A 130 -9.10 3.28 -9.75
CA TYR A 130 -10.15 2.36 -9.26
C TYR A 130 -11.47 2.42 -10.06
N GLY A 131 -11.76 3.49 -10.80
CA GLY A 131 -13.07 3.79 -11.38
C GLY A 131 -13.15 3.80 -12.92
N ASP A 132 -13.81 2.77 -13.45
CA ASP A 132 -14.89 2.81 -14.46
C ASP A 132 -14.87 3.74 -15.69
N THR A 133 -13.73 4.27 -16.14
CA THR A 133 -13.65 4.88 -17.49
C THR A 133 -12.25 4.86 -18.07
N TRP A 134 -11.66 3.67 -18.17
CA TRP A 134 -10.72 3.45 -19.25
C TRP A 134 -11.50 3.65 -20.55
N SER A 135 -11.33 4.79 -21.21
CA SER A 135 -12.00 5.10 -22.49
C SER A 135 -11.78 4.01 -23.55
N GLU A 136 -10.80 3.11 -23.34
CA GLU A 136 -10.47 1.98 -24.20
C GLU A 136 -10.50 0.58 -23.50
N GLY A 137 -11.13 0.47 -22.31
CA GLY A 137 -11.30 -0.80 -21.59
C GLY A 137 -9.98 -1.48 -21.19
N THR A 138 -9.85 -2.78 -21.46
CA THR A 138 -8.65 -3.60 -21.15
C THR A 138 -7.34 -2.98 -21.64
N SER A 139 -7.35 -2.24 -22.76
CA SER A 139 -6.14 -1.64 -23.33
C SER A 139 -5.41 -0.75 -22.31
N SER A 140 -6.15 0.13 -21.63
CA SER A 140 -5.57 1.10 -20.71
C SER A 140 -5.21 0.47 -19.36
N TYR A 141 -5.93 -0.57 -18.93
CA TYR A 141 -5.50 -1.41 -17.82
C TYR A 141 -4.10 -2.02 -18.07
N LEU A 142 -3.86 -2.52 -19.28
CA LEU A 142 -2.53 -3.04 -19.66
C LEU A 142 -1.48 -1.93 -19.75
N GLU A 143 -1.82 -0.75 -20.27
CA GLU A 143 -0.90 0.42 -20.27
C GLU A 143 -0.51 0.85 -18.85
N MET A 144 -1.40 0.67 -17.86
CA MET A 144 -1.09 0.93 -16.45
C MET A 144 -0.19 -0.16 -15.86
N LEU A 145 -0.50 -1.44 -16.12
CA LEU A 145 0.19 -2.56 -15.49
C LEU A 145 1.58 -2.83 -16.06
N ILE A 146 1.78 -2.73 -17.38
CA ILE A 146 3.03 -3.14 -18.04
C ILE A 146 4.26 -2.38 -17.50
N PRO A 147 4.26 -1.03 -17.38
CA PRO A 147 5.43 -0.33 -16.86
C PRO A 147 5.78 -0.73 -15.43
N ARG A 148 4.75 -1.02 -14.62
CA ARG A 148 4.89 -1.46 -13.22
C ARG A 148 5.55 -2.84 -13.15
N LEU A 149 5.16 -3.78 -14.01
CA LEU A 149 5.77 -5.10 -14.09
C LEU A 149 7.27 -5.04 -14.47
N PHE A 150 7.64 -4.12 -15.37
CA PHE A 150 9.06 -3.87 -15.69
C PHE A 150 9.84 -3.38 -14.47
N LEU A 151 9.31 -2.41 -13.72
CA LEU A 151 9.99 -1.93 -12.51
C LEU A 151 10.06 -3.02 -11.42
N MET A 152 8.99 -3.78 -11.20
CA MET A 152 8.97 -4.89 -10.25
C MET A 152 10.04 -5.93 -10.57
N LYS A 153 10.26 -6.25 -11.86
CA LYS A 153 11.33 -7.16 -12.28
C LYS A 153 12.71 -6.68 -11.84
N GLU A 154 12.99 -5.38 -11.95
CA GLU A 154 14.26 -4.79 -11.51
C GLU A 154 14.42 -4.81 -9.97
N MET A 155 13.33 -4.84 -9.22
CA MET A 155 13.35 -4.85 -7.75
C MET A 155 13.53 -6.25 -7.17
N LEU A 156 13.18 -7.31 -7.92
CA LEU A 156 13.31 -8.70 -7.47
C LEU A 156 14.78 -9.11 -7.31
N SER A 157 15.08 -9.78 -6.20
CA SER A 157 16.36 -10.44 -5.98
C SER A 157 16.56 -11.61 -6.95
N ASN A 158 17.77 -12.16 -7.03
CA ASN A 158 18.03 -13.32 -7.89
C ASN A 158 17.12 -14.51 -7.56
N LYS A 159 16.71 -14.64 -6.29
CA LYS A 159 15.75 -15.64 -5.80
C LYS A 159 14.29 -15.19 -5.77
N GLY A 160 14.03 -13.99 -6.27
CA GLY A 160 12.75 -13.32 -6.17
C GLY A 160 11.63 -14.02 -6.94
N ILE A 161 10.45 -14.04 -6.34
CA ILE A 161 9.21 -14.53 -6.94
C ILE A 161 8.23 -13.37 -7.18
N LEU A 162 7.59 -13.36 -8.33
CA LEU A 162 6.42 -12.52 -8.61
C LEU A 162 5.16 -13.38 -8.60
N ALA A 163 4.18 -13.03 -7.77
CA ALA A 163 2.85 -13.62 -7.74
C ALA A 163 1.79 -12.58 -8.15
N VAL A 164 1.15 -12.78 -9.29
CA VAL A 164 0.14 -11.85 -9.84
C VAL A 164 -1.25 -12.46 -9.75
N HIS A 165 -2.08 -11.92 -8.86
CA HIS A 165 -3.49 -12.28 -8.71
C HIS A 165 -4.34 -11.55 -9.74
N ILE A 166 -5.12 -12.27 -10.54
CA ILE A 166 -5.94 -11.65 -11.56
C ILE A 166 -7.22 -12.42 -11.88
N GLY A 167 -8.30 -11.68 -12.11
CA GLY A 167 -9.56 -12.25 -12.55
C GLY A 167 -9.54 -12.78 -14.00
N PRO A 168 -10.50 -13.65 -14.34
CA PRO A 168 -10.52 -14.37 -15.61
C PRO A 168 -10.77 -13.49 -16.85
N SER A 169 -11.26 -12.25 -16.68
CA SER A 169 -11.54 -11.34 -17.80
C SER A 169 -10.28 -10.85 -18.51
N VAL A 170 -9.16 -10.75 -17.80
CA VAL A 170 -7.89 -10.22 -18.32
C VAL A 170 -6.68 -11.13 -18.09
N SER A 171 -6.85 -12.24 -17.36
CA SER A 171 -5.78 -13.15 -16.94
C SER A 171 -4.86 -13.58 -18.10
N HIS A 172 -5.43 -13.98 -19.23
CA HIS A 172 -4.67 -14.46 -20.39
C HIS A 172 -3.83 -13.37 -21.05
N TYR A 173 -4.30 -12.12 -21.07
CA TYR A 173 -3.52 -10.98 -21.59
C TYR A 173 -2.35 -10.66 -20.67
N VAL A 174 -2.60 -10.65 -19.35
CA VAL A 174 -1.55 -10.45 -18.33
C VAL A 174 -0.52 -11.57 -18.40
N LYS A 175 -0.93 -12.83 -18.57
CA LYS A 175 -0.02 -13.97 -18.71
C LYS A 175 0.93 -13.80 -19.89
N ILE A 176 0.43 -13.40 -21.07
CA ILE A 176 1.28 -13.20 -22.25
C ILE A 176 2.27 -12.04 -22.03
N ILE A 177 1.83 -10.98 -21.33
CA ILE A 177 2.72 -9.87 -20.95
C ILE A 177 3.81 -10.34 -19.97
N LEU A 178 3.47 -11.18 -18.98
CA LEU A 178 4.44 -11.74 -18.05
C LEU A 178 5.45 -12.63 -18.76
N ASP A 179 5.01 -13.47 -19.72
CA ASP A 179 5.92 -14.25 -20.58
C ASP A 179 6.90 -13.37 -21.35
N GLU A 180 6.45 -12.22 -21.87
CA GLU A 180 7.31 -11.30 -22.62
C GLU A 180 8.31 -10.58 -21.70
N ILE A 181 7.91 -10.23 -20.48
CA ILE A 181 8.75 -9.49 -19.53
C ILE A 181 9.76 -10.42 -18.83
N PHE A 182 9.31 -11.57 -18.33
CA PHE A 182 10.12 -12.50 -17.54
C PHE A 182 10.74 -13.63 -18.38
N GLY A 183 10.12 -13.95 -19.51
CA GLY A 183 10.42 -15.16 -20.29
C GLY A 183 9.46 -16.29 -19.91
N LYS A 184 8.94 -16.98 -20.91
CA LYS A 184 8.01 -18.11 -20.74
C LYS A 184 8.55 -19.20 -19.82
N ASP A 185 9.85 -19.48 -19.90
CA ASP A 185 10.50 -20.54 -19.10
C ASP A 185 10.67 -20.16 -17.61
N ARG A 186 10.36 -18.90 -17.25
CA ARG A 186 10.33 -18.42 -15.86
C ARG A 186 9.00 -18.61 -15.15
N MET A 187 7.94 -18.97 -15.89
CA MET A 187 6.65 -19.30 -15.30
C MET A 187 6.75 -20.60 -14.51
N LEU A 188 6.57 -20.53 -13.20
CA LEU A 188 6.59 -21.70 -12.33
C LEU A 188 5.24 -22.42 -12.31
N ASN A 189 4.14 -21.67 -12.20
CA ASN A 189 2.80 -22.25 -12.13
C ASN A 189 1.70 -21.22 -12.40
N GLU A 190 0.50 -21.71 -12.71
CA GLU A 190 -0.75 -20.97 -12.59
C GLU A 190 -1.58 -21.62 -11.49
N VAL A 191 -1.80 -20.91 -10.39
CA VAL A 191 -2.68 -21.35 -9.31
C VAL A 191 -4.09 -20.87 -9.59
N ILE A 192 -5.06 -21.77 -9.53
CA ILE A 192 -6.48 -21.48 -9.65
C ILE A 192 -7.08 -21.46 -8.25
N TRP A 193 -7.48 -20.27 -7.79
CA TRP A 193 -8.06 -20.08 -6.47
C TRP A 193 -9.59 -19.95 -6.55
N GLN A 194 -10.31 -20.76 -5.78
CA GLN A 194 -11.77 -20.68 -5.66
C GLN A 194 -12.19 -19.55 -4.71
N ARG A 195 -12.34 -18.34 -5.25
CA ARG A 195 -12.71 -17.14 -4.49
C ARG A 195 -14.17 -17.06 -4.04
N ARG A 196 -15.06 -17.94 -4.50
CA ARG A 196 -16.48 -17.96 -4.14
C ARG A 196 -17.00 -19.39 -4.00
N LEU A 197 -17.79 -19.63 -2.96
CA LEU A 197 -18.67 -20.79 -2.89
C LEU A 197 -19.88 -20.48 -3.78
N GLY A 198 -20.31 -21.43 -4.62
CA GLY A 198 -21.18 -21.23 -5.79
C GLY A 198 -22.30 -20.18 -5.65
N GLN A 199 -22.51 -19.39 -6.71
CA GLN A 199 -23.58 -18.39 -6.77
C GLN A 199 -24.90 -19.03 -7.25
N SER A 200 -25.95 -18.96 -6.45
CA SER A 200 -27.32 -19.12 -6.95
C SER A 200 -27.74 -17.85 -7.70
N ASN A 201 -27.25 -17.64 -8.92
CA ASN A 201 -27.76 -16.54 -9.73
C ASN A 201 -29.16 -16.91 -10.24
N ALA A 202 -30.14 -16.04 -9.95
CA ALA A 202 -31.52 -16.19 -10.42
C ALA A 202 -31.63 -16.19 -11.95
N ASP A 203 -30.60 -15.68 -12.64
CA ASP A 203 -30.54 -15.58 -14.09
C ASP A 203 -29.79 -16.78 -14.71
N ARG A 204 -30.56 -17.81 -15.11
CA ARG A 204 -30.10 -19.16 -15.53
C ARG A 204 -29.35 -19.23 -16.86
N LYS A 205 -28.85 -18.11 -17.40
CA LYS A 205 -28.31 -18.04 -18.77
C LYS A 205 -26.78 -18.22 -18.88
N LYS A 206 -26.03 -18.25 -17.78
CA LYS A 206 -24.56 -18.39 -17.79
C LYS A 206 -24.05 -19.23 -16.63
N MET A 207 -22.90 -19.88 -16.83
CA MET A 207 -22.16 -20.57 -15.77
C MET A 207 -21.59 -19.57 -14.77
N GLY A 208 -21.63 -19.89 -13.47
CA GLY A 208 -21.04 -19.06 -12.43
C GLY A 208 -19.51 -19.03 -12.55
N VAL A 209 -18.92 -17.85 -12.37
CA VAL A 209 -17.46 -17.66 -12.34
C VAL A 209 -17.04 -17.49 -10.89
N VAL A 210 -16.32 -18.48 -10.36
CA VAL A 210 -15.96 -18.58 -8.94
C VAL A 210 -14.46 -18.66 -8.69
N VAL A 211 -13.65 -18.58 -9.74
CA VAL A 211 -12.20 -18.70 -9.67
C VAL A 211 -11.50 -17.45 -10.18
N ASP A 212 -10.31 -17.20 -9.61
CA ASP A 212 -9.30 -16.28 -10.13
C ASP A 212 -7.98 -17.06 -10.35
N SER A 213 -7.09 -16.48 -11.17
CA SER A 213 -5.75 -17.05 -11.46
C SER A 213 -4.68 -16.29 -10.68
N ILE A 214 -3.69 -17.00 -10.15
CA ILE A 214 -2.47 -16.44 -9.56
C ILE A 214 -1.28 -16.97 -10.37
N PHE A 215 -0.68 -16.10 -11.17
CA PHE A 215 0.49 -16.44 -11.97
C PHE A 215 1.76 -16.29 -11.15
N ILE A 216 2.60 -17.33 -11.13
CA ILE A 216 3.84 -17.36 -10.36
C ILE A 216 5.03 -17.39 -11.32
N TYR A 217 5.88 -16.37 -11.26
CA TYR A 217 7.10 -16.25 -12.04
C TYR A 217 8.32 -16.14 -11.12
N SER A 218 9.43 -16.71 -11.55
CA SER A 218 10.73 -16.60 -10.88
C SER A 218 11.63 -15.61 -11.61
N MET A 219 12.49 -14.91 -10.87
CA MET A 219 13.52 -14.07 -11.48
C MET A 219 14.63 -14.92 -12.15
N SER A 220 14.98 -16.05 -11.54
CA SER A 220 16.02 -16.97 -12.03
C SER A 220 15.65 -18.44 -11.77
N GLU A 221 16.57 -19.37 -12.07
CA GLU A 221 16.40 -20.79 -11.70
C GLU A 221 16.68 -21.05 -10.21
N ASP A 222 17.36 -20.13 -9.55
CA ASP A 222 17.70 -20.18 -8.13
C ASP A 222 16.62 -19.45 -7.34
N TYR A 223 15.60 -20.17 -6.88
CA TYR A 223 14.50 -19.61 -6.08
C TYR A 223 14.17 -20.50 -4.88
N THR A 224 13.56 -19.90 -3.86
CA THR A 224 13.12 -20.64 -2.66
C THR A 224 11.83 -21.39 -2.96
N PHE A 225 11.79 -22.69 -2.69
CA PHE A 225 10.57 -23.50 -2.74
C PHE A 225 10.47 -24.43 -1.54
N ASN A 226 9.52 -24.16 -0.65
CA ASN A 226 9.20 -25.00 0.49
C ASN A 226 7.89 -25.75 0.23
N PRO A 227 7.92 -27.07 -0.06
CA PRO A 227 6.71 -27.83 -0.32
C PRO A 227 5.73 -27.76 0.84
N GLN A 228 4.49 -27.38 0.54
CA GLN A 228 3.39 -27.36 1.51
C GLN A 228 2.55 -28.63 1.38
N TYR A 229 1.98 -29.08 2.50
CA TYR A 229 1.21 -30.32 2.56
C TYR A 229 -0.14 -30.07 3.24
N SER A 230 -1.18 -30.73 2.73
CA SER A 230 -2.52 -30.73 3.29
C SER A 230 -2.83 -32.09 3.95
N PHE A 231 -3.52 -32.03 5.08
CA PHE A 231 -4.09 -33.18 5.78
C PHE A 231 -5.60 -33.29 5.55
N GLU A 232 -6.14 -32.51 4.62
CA GLU A 232 -7.55 -32.60 4.26
C GLU A 232 -7.89 -34.00 3.73
N ASN A 233 -8.98 -34.57 4.24
CA ASN A 233 -9.34 -35.97 4.04
C ASN A 233 -8.22 -36.97 4.43
N GLY A 234 -7.30 -36.55 5.29
CA GLY A 234 -6.13 -37.31 5.73
C GLY A 234 -6.53 -38.60 6.43
N GLU A 235 -7.50 -38.57 7.34
CA GLU A 235 -7.97 -39.78 8.04
C GLU A 235 -8.54 -40.82 7.08
N ALA A 236 -9.39 -40.41 6.14
CA ALA A 236 -9.94 -41.30 5.12
C ALA A 236 -8.84 -41.89 4.24
N TYR A 237 -7.90 -41.06 3.79
CA TYR A 237 -6.74 -41.50 3.01
C TYR A 237 -5.86 -42.48 3.80
N VAL A 238 -5.61 -42.20 5.09
CA VAL A 238 -4.80 -43.05 5.97
C VAL A 238 -5.47 -44.39 6.20
N LYS A 239 -6.79 -44.39 6.42
CA LYS A 239 -7.60 -45.60 6.58
C LYS A 239 -7.63 -46.45 5.32
N GLU A 240 -7.72 -45.82 4.14
CA GLU A 240 -7.75 -46.51 2.85
C GLU A 240 -6.37 -47.08 2.45
N ARG A 241 -5.29 -46.32 2.69
CA ARG A 241 -3.97 -46.63 2.11
C ARG A 241 -2.99 -47.27 3.09
N TYR A 242 -2.94 -46.82 4.35
CA TYR A 242 -1.98 -47.31 5.34
C TYR A 242 -2.56 -48.46 6.16
N THR A 243 -2.89 -49.57 5.49
CA THR A 243 -3.59 -50.72 6.06
C THR A 243 -2.67 -51.82 6.58
N LYS A 244 -1.38 -51.77 6.26
CA LYS A 244 -0.39 -52.78 6.66
C LYS A 244 0.42 -52.33 7.87
N VAL A 245 0.96 -53.30 8.61
CA VAL A 245 1.77 -53.09 9.81
C VAL A 245 3.05 -53.93 9.68
N ASN A 246 4.21 -53.33 9.92
CA ASN A 246 5.48 -54.05 9.89
C ASN A 246 5.71 -54.82 11.20
N LYS A 247 6.87 -55.49 11.33
CA LYS A 247 7.20 -56.29 12.53
C LYS A 247 7.29 -55.46 13.81
N ASP A 248 7.64 -54.17 13.68
CA ASP A 248 7.80 -53.24 14.80
C ASP A 248 6.50 -52.48 15.15
N GLY A 249 5.38 -52.84 14.52
CA GLY A 249 4.10 -52.18 14.76
C GLY A 249 3.86 -50.89 13.97
N ARG A 250 4.78 -50.48 13.08
CA ARG A 250 4.63 -49.26 12.26
C ARG A 250 3.65 -49.50 11.11
N ARG A 251 2.67 -48.61 10.97
CA ARG A 251 1.71 -48.61 9.85
C ARG A 251 2.38 -48.13 8.58
N TYR A 252 2.11 -48.80 7.47
CA TYR A 252 2.70 -48.47 6.18
C TYR A 252 1.76 -48.78 5.01
N LYS A 253 2.06 -48.19 3.86
CA LYS A 253 1.47 -48.54 2.57
C LYS A 253 2.57 -49.00 1.60
N THR A 254 2.20 -49.77 0.58
CA THR A 254 3.13 -50.16 -0.48
C THR A 254 3.02 -49.25 -1.69
N ASP A 255 4.14 -48.97 -2.33
CA ASP A 255 4.21 -48.22 -3.58
C ASP A 255 5.15 -48.89 -4.59
N ASN A 256 4.98 -48.61 -5.88
CA ASN A 256 5.76 -49.21 -6.95
C ASN A 256 7.22 -48.75 -6.88
N LEU A 257 8.18 -49.67 -7.09
CA LEU A 257 9.62 -49.39 -7.12
C LEU A 257 10.21 -49.38 -8.55
N GLY A 258 9.37 -49.41 -9.59
CA GLY A 258 9.79 -49.30 -10.99
C GLY A 258 10.04 -47.87 -11.47
N ASN A 259 10.95 -47.72 -12.43
CA ASN A 259 11.24 -46.45 -13.08
C ASN A 259 10.15 -46.10 -14.13
N PRO A 260 9.66 -44.86 -14.22
CA PRO A 260 8.74 -44.46 -15.29
C PRO A 260 9.40 -44.49 -16.68
N ALA A 261 10.71 -44.25 -16.78
CA ALA A 261 11.45 -44.25 -18.04
C ALA A 261 12.54 -45.33 -18.07
N PRO A 262 12.90 -45.90 -19.23
CA PRO A 262 13.96 -46.91 -19.31
C PRO A 262 15.31 -46.39 -18.80
N ARG A 263 15.86 -47.05 -17.79
CA ARG A 263 17.19 -46.79 -17.23
C ARG A 263 18.03 -48.07 -17.25
N PRO A 264 18.84 -48.31 -18.29
CA PRO A 264 19.63 -49.53 -18.42
C PRO A 264 20.54 -49.80 -17.20
N ASN A 265 21.13 -48.75 -16.63
CA ASN A 265 21.97 -48.80 -15.44
C ASN A 265 21.23 -49.17 -14.14
N LEU A 266 19.89 -49.16 -14.13
CA LEU A 266 19.05 -49.53 -12.98
C LEU A 266 18.34 -50.89 -13.19
N ARG A 267 18.81 -51.70 -14.14
CA ARG A 267 18.33 -53.07 -14.37
C ARG A 267 19.29 -54.06 -13.73
N TYR A 268 19.06 -54.38 -12.47
CA TYR A 268 19.80 -55.40 -11.73
C TYR A 268 18.82 -56.31 -11.00
N GLU A 269 19.20 -57.56 -10.78
CA GLU A 269 18.43 -58.47 -9.94
C GLU A 269 18.78 -58.24 -8.47
N TYR A 270 17.78 -58.27 -7.58
CA TYR A 270 17.98 -58.08 -6.15
C TYR A 270 17.27 -59.16 -5.35
N LYS A 271 18.03 -60.02 -4.64
CA LYS A 271 17.52 -61.14 -3.82
C LYS A 271 16.43 -61.96 -4.55
N GLY A 272 16.68 -62.34 -5.81
CA GLY A 272 15.75 -63.13 -6.63
C GLY A 272 14.61 -62.33 -7.29
N CYS A 273 14.53 -61.01 -7.07
CA CYS A 273 13.55 -60.13 -7.70
C CYS A 273 14.12 -59.52 -8.98
N LYS A 274 13.48 -59.82 -10.12
CA LYS A 274 13.84 -59.24 -11.42
C LYS A 274 13.40 -57.77 -11.51
N PRO A 275 14.19 -56.91 -12.19
CA PRO A 275 13.82 -55.51 -12.37
C PRO A 275 12.57 -55.36 -13.24
N PRO A 276 11.77 -54.30 -13.04
CA PRO A 276 10.72 -53.91 -13.97
C PRO A 276 11.29 -53.62 -15.38
N PRO A 277 10.44 -53.59 -16.43
CA PRO A 277 10.90 -53.35 -17.79
C PRO A 277 11.75 -52.09 -17.95
N ASN A 278 11.48 -51.04 -17.18
CA ASN A 278 12.21 -49.78 -17.24
C ASN A 278 13.40 -49.69 -16.24
N GLY A 279 13.67 -50.76 -15.49
CA GLY A 279 14.59 -50.75 -14.36
C GLY A 279 13.93 -50.31 -13.05
N TRP A 280 14.70 -50.39 -11.97
CA TRP A 280 14.30 -49.88 -10.66
C TRP A 280 14.31 -48.35 -10.61
N ALA A 281 13.59 -47.77 -9.67
CA ALA A 281 13.64 -46.34 -9.39
C ALA A 281 14.92 -45.90 -8.64
N VAL A 282 15.73 -46.86 -8.17
CA VAL A 282 16.88 -46.63 -7.29
C VAL A 282 18.10 -47.45 -7.71
N SER A 283 19.30 -47.01 -7.33
CA SER A 283 20.56 -47.77 -7.52
C SER A 283 20.65 -49.00 -6.62
N LEU A 284 21.54 -49.95 -6.94
CA LEU A 284 21.76 -51.15 -6.12
C LEU A 284 22.14 -50.80 -4.67
N GLU A 285 23.00 -49.80 -4.48
CA GLU A 285 23.39 -49.30 -3.15
C GLU A 285 22.17 -48.78 -2.38
N THR A 286 21.32 -47.98 -3.02
CA THR A 286 20.10 -47.48 -2.38
C THR A 286 19.12 -48.60 -2.09
N MET A 287 19.02 -49.62 -2.95
CA MET A 287 18.21 -50.81 -2.73
C MET A 287 18.67 -51.57 -1.48
N MET A 288 19.98 -51.79 -1.33
CA MET A 288 20.57 -52.44 -0.16
C MET A 288 20.30 -51.65 1.12
N ARG A 289 20.43 -50.31 1.08
CA ARG A 289 20.08 -49.45 2.21
C ARG A 289 18.60 -49.54 2.56
N MET A 290 17.71 -49.46 1.58
CA MET A 290 16.26 -49.59 1.79
C MET A 290 15.88 -50.94 2.41
N ASP A 291 16.58 -52.02 2.04
CA ASP A 291 16.38 -53.34 2.64
C ASP A 291 16.81 -53.35 4.12
N ALA A 292 17.99 -52.79 4.42
CA ALA A 292 18.49 -52.67 5.79
C ALA A 292 17.57 -51.82 6.69
N GLU A 293 16.89 -50.83 6.11
CA GLU A 293 15.95 -49.92 6.78
C GLU A 293 14.49 -50.45 6.80
N ASP A 294 14.25 -51.71 6.44
CA ASP A 294 12.91 -52.33 6.38
C ASP A 294 11.93 -51.66 5.38
N ARG A 295 12.46 -50.90 4.41
CA ARG A 295 11.67 -50.12 3.43
C ARG A 295 11.25 -50.90 2.18
N LEU A 296 11.50 -52.21 2.16
CA LEU A 296 11.14 -53.09 1.04
C LEU A 296 10.10 -54.13 1.46
N GLU A 297 9.11 -54.35 0.59
CA GLU A 297 8.18 -55.47 0.71
C GLU A 297 8.46 -56.47 -0.42
N PHE A 298 9.07 -57.59 -0.04
CA PHE A 298 9.33 -58.71 -0.94
C PHE A 298 8.03 -59.43 -1.30
N PRO A 299 7.90 -59.90 -2.55
CA PRO A 299 6.72 -60.62 -2.98
C PRO A 299 6.59 -61.97 -2.25
N ALA A 300 5.37 -62.33 -1.86
CA ALA A 300 5.09 -63.62 -1.20
C ALA A 300 5.27 -64.84 -2.12
N LYS A 301 5.27 -64.63 -3.45
CA LYS A 301 5.42 -65.69 -4.46
C LYS A 301 6.58 -65.38 -5.40
N PRO A 302 7.34 -66.40 -5.86
CA PRO A 302 8.33 -66.23 -6.91
C PRO A 302 7.73 -65.57 -8.16
N GLY A 303 8.42 -64.57 -8.72
CA GLY A 303 7.94 -63.79 -9.87
C GLY A 303 7.02 -62.61 -9.54
N GLY A 304 6.68 -62.38 -8.27
CA GLY A 304 5.99 -61.15 -7.85
C GLY A 304 6.90 -59.91 -7.90
N ARG A 305 6.31 -58.72 -7.71
CA ARG A 305 7.04 -57.45 -7.75
C ARG A 305 7.52 -57.04 -6.35
N LEU A 306 8.79 -56.64 -6.27
CA LEU A 306 9.34 -55.93 -5.12
C LEU A 306 8.72 -54.53 -5.04
N MET A 307 8.15 -54.20 -3.89
CA MET A 307 7.49 -52.92 -3.64
C MET A 307 8.25 -52.15 -2.56
N ARG A 308 8.12 -50.82 -2.54
CA ARG A 308 8.64 -50.01 -1.43
C ARG A 308 7.57 -49.84 -0.36
N ARG A 309 7.99 -49.80 0.91
CA ARG A 309 7.14 -49.39 2.03
C ARG A 309 7.26 -47.89 2.24
N GLN A 310 6.14 -47.23 2.48
CA GLN A 310 6.05 -45.84 2.92
C GLN A 310 5.33 -45.84 4.26
N TYR A 311 6.01 -45.39 5.31
CA TYR A 311 5.47 -45.42 6.68
C TYR A 311 4.58 -44.20 6.96
N LEU A 312 3.57 -44.40 7.81
CA LEU A 312 2.57 -43.40 8.15
C LEU A 312 3.14 -42.29 9.04
N ASP A 313 4.00 -42.65 9.99
CA ASP A 313 4.69 -41.72 10.89
C ASP A 313 5.65 -40.77 10.17
N GLU A 314 6.09 -41.13 8.96
CA GLU A 314 6.91 -40.28 8.07
C GLU A 314 6.06 -39.48 7.06
N TRP A 315 4.74 -39.66 7.03
CA TRP A 315 3.88 -39.04 6.02
C TRP A 315 3.57 -37.58 6.36
N LYS A 316 4.09 -36.66 5.56
CA LYS A 316 3.92 -35.21 5.74
C LYS A 316 2.56 -34.65 5.29
N GLY A 317 1.67 -35.47 4.75
CA GLY A 317 0.41 -35.05 4.12
C GLY A 317 0.43 -35.16 2.59
N LYS A 318 -0.66 -34.74 1.92
CA LYS A 318 -0.72 -34.64 0.46
C LYS A 318 -0.07 -33.33 0.01
N PRO A 319 0.91 -33.32 -0.91
CA PRO A 319 1.49 -32.08 -1.40
C PRO A 319 0.43 -31.18 -2.03
N ILE A 320 0.37 -29.91 -1.63
CA ILE A 320 -0.55 -28.92 -2.18
C ILE A 320 -0.19 -28.68 -3.66
N GLN A 321 -1.19 -28.66 -4.53
CA GLN A 321 -1.06 -28.48 -5.98
C GLN A 321 -1.54 -27.07 -6.39
N SER A 322 -1.79 -26.85 -7.69
CA SER A 322 -2.22 -25.56 -8.25
C SER A 322 -3.72 -25.27 -8.14
N LEU A 323 -4.55 -26.23 -7.72
CA LEU A 323 -5.97 -25.97 -7.46
C LEU A 323 -6.17 -25.71 -5.96
N TRP A 324 -6.57 -24.49 -5.60
CA TRP A 324 -6.83 -24.08 -4.21
C TRP A 324 -8.32 -23.81 -4.02
N ASP A 325 -9.04 -24.84 -3.57
CA ASP A 325 -10.46 -24.82 -3.23
C ASP A 325 -10.72 -24.82 -1.71
N ASP A 326 -9.67 -24.92 -0.90
CA ASP A 326 -9.69 -25.01 0.56
C ASP A 326 -9.44 -23.66 1.27
N LEU A 327 -9.37 -22.57 0.50
CA LEU A 327 -9.13 -21.20 1.00
C LEU A 327 -10.37 -20.34 0.73
N PRO A 328 -11.40 -20.39 1.58
CA PRO A 328 -12.63 -19.62 1.36
C PRO A 328 -12.38 -18.11 1.44
N PRO A 329 -13.21 -17.29 0.77
CA PRO A 329 -13.17 -15.83 0.92
C PRO A 329 -13.54 -15.42 2.35
N ILE A 330 -13.18 -14.18 2.72
CA ILE A 330 -13.47 -13.61 4.04
C ILE A 330 -14.99 -13.46 4.19
N ASN A 331 -15.55 -14.13 5.20
CA ASN A 331 -16.97 -13.97 5.55
C ASN A 331 -17.18 -12.74 6.47
N SER A 332 -18.42 -12.31 6.66
CA SER A 332 -18.75 -11.10 7.42
C SER A 332 -18.43 -11.18 8.92
N GLN A 333 -18.25 -12.37 9.47
CA GLN A 333 -17.96 -12.63 10.90
C GLN A 333 -16.49 -13.01 11.13
N ALA A 334 -15.65 -13.01 10.09
CA ALA A 334 -14.26 -13.41 10.21
C ALA A 334 -13.48 -12.40 11.08
N VAL A 335 -12.69 -12.91 12.02
CA VAL A 335 -11.87 -12.08 12.93
C VAL A 335 -10.86 -11.21 12.16
N GLU A 336 -10.34 -11.70 11.04
CA GLU A 336 -9.40 -10.95 10.19
C GLU A 336 -10.08 -9.80 9.41
N ARG A 337 -11.41 -9.71 9.38
CA ARG A 337 -12.13 -8.73 8.55
C ARG A 337 -11.98 -7.33 9.13
N ILE A 338 -11.43 -6.41 8.33
CA ILE A 338 -11.26 -4.99 8.71
C ILE A 338 -12.26 -4.05 8.04
N GLY A 339 -13.22 -4.59 7.29
CA GLY A 339 -14.25 -3.79 6.61
C GLY A 339 -13.82 -3.20 5.26
N PHE A 340 -12.67 -3.61 4.72
CA PHE A 340 -12.23 -3.22 3.37
C PHE A 340 -12.80 -4.19 2.32
N ASP A 341 -13.53 -3.68 1.33
CA ASP A 341 -14.39 -4.50 0.44
C ASP A 341 -13.62 -5.54 -0.39
N THR A 342 -12.40 -5.22 -0.82
CA THR A 342 -11.57 -6.10 -1.66
C THR A 342 -10.51 -6.87 -0.88
N GLN A 343 -10.60 -6.89 0.46
CA GLN A 343 -9.65 -7.59 1.34
C GLN A 343 -9.46 -9.05 0.91
N LYS A 344 -8.20 -9.48 0.80
CA LYS A 344 -7.83 -10.88 0.56
C LYS A 344 -7.64 -11.64 1.88
N PRO A 345 -7.99 -12.94 1.95
CA PRO A 345 -7.78 -13.75 3.15
C PRO A 345 -6.30 -13.85 3.52
N GLU A 346 -5.97 -13.72 4.80
CA GLU A 346 -4.59 -13.87 5.29
C GLU A 346 -4.01 -15.24 4.94
N ARG A 347 -4.83 -16.31 5.05
CA ARG A 347 -4.40 -17.69 4.75
C ARG A 347 -3.94 -17.87 3.30
N LEU A 348 -4.48 -17.08 2.37
CA LEU A 348 -4.05 -17.11 0.96
C LEU A 348 -2.63 -16.58 0.82
N ILE A 349 -2.36 -15.42 1.40
CA ILE A 349 -1.04 -14.77 1.35
C ILE A 349 -0.02 -15.58 2.16
N GLU A 350 -0.41 -16.09 3.33
CA GLU A 350 0.41 -16.96 4.18
C GLU A 350 0.85 -18.23 3.43
N ARG A 351 -0.04 -18.83 2.64
CA ARG A 351 0.31 -19.99 1.81
C ARG A 351 1.36 -19.63 0.75
N ILE A 352 1.19 -18.50 0.05
CA ILE A 352 2.15 -18.03 -0.96
C ILE A 352 3.51 -17.76 -0.32
N MET A 353 3.55 -17.03 0.80
CA MET A 353 4.80 -16.74 1.53
C MET A 353 5.47 -18.02 2.02
N ASN A 354 4.72 -18.99 2.55
CA ASN A 354 5.29 -20.26 3.00
C ASN A 354 5.94 -21.05 1.86
N PHE A 355 5.37 -21.01 0.65
CA PHE A 355 6.00 -21.65 -0.52
C PHE A 355 7.33 -20.99 -0.91
N PHE A 356 7.41 -19.66 -0.90
CA PHE A 356 8.46 -18.93 -1.64
C PHE A 356 9.40 -18.08 -0.79
N THR A 357 9.23 -18.04 0.53
CA THR A 357 10.03 -17.20 1.44
C THR A 357 10.41 -17.92 2.72
N VAL A 358 11.44 -17.41 3.40
CA VAL A 358 11.82 -17.74 4.78
C VAL A 358 11.77 -16.51 5.69
N GLU A 359 11.93 -16.70 7.01
CA GLU A 359 12.03 -15.59 7.97
C GLU A 359 13.16 -14.62 7.58
N GLY A 360 12.90 -13.31 7.67
CA GLY A 360 13.84 -12.24 7.26
C GLY A 360 13.82 -11.84 5.77
N ASP A 361 13.21 -12.66 4.90
CA ASP A 361 13.04 -12.31 3.49
C ASP A 361 12.22 -11.03 3.31
N TYR A 362 12.41 -10.33 2.19
CA TYR A 362 11.79 -9.05 1.92
C TYR A 362 10.61 -9.20 0.95
N VAL A 363 9.39 -8.94 1.45
CA VAL A 363 8.15 -9.03 0.67
C VAL A 363 7.65 -7.64 0.28
N ALA A 364 7.08 -7.50 -0.91
CA ALA A 364 6.42 -6.27 -1.30
C ALA A 364 5.03 -6.47 -1.92
N ASP A 365 4.21 -5.43 -1.77
CA ASP A 365 2.90 -5.30 -2.42
C ASP A 365 2.70 -3.86 -2.90
N PHE A 366 2.56 -3.68 -4.21
CA PHE A 366 2.40 -2.36 -4.82
C PHE A 366 0.94 -1.98 -5.07
N PHE A 367 0.00 -2.79 -4.60
CA PHE A 367 -1.45 -2.56 -4.64
C PHE A 367 -2.03 -2.87 -3.25
N GLY A 368 -1.50 -2.19 -2.23
CA GLY A 368 -1.61 -2.62 -0.84
C GLY A 368 -3.04 -2.79 -0.30
N GLY A 369 -3.98 -1.94 -0.72
CA GLY A 369 -5.38 -1.99 -0.32
C GLY A 369 -5.56 -2.12 1.20
N SER A 370 -6.11 -3.25 1.63
CA SER A 370 -6.33 -3.59 3.06
C SER A 370 -5.07 -3.95 3.87
N GLY A 371 -3.90 -4.04 3.24
CA GLY A 371 -2.63 -4.36 3.90
C GLY A 371 -2.45 -5.81 4.31
N THR A 372 -3.22 -6.75 3.76
CA THR A 372 -3.09 -8.19 4.10
C THR A 372 -1.66 -8.68 3.91
N THR A 373 -0.98 -8.26 2.83
CA THR A 373 0.41 -8.66 2.58
C THR A 373 1.37 -8.18 3.66
N ALA A 374 1.29 -6.91 4.07
CA ALA A 374 2.12 -6.37 5.14
C ALA A 374 1.82 -7.04 6.50
N ALA A 375 0.53 -7.21 6.84
CA ALA A 375 0.10 -7.86 8.08
C ALA A 375 0.62 -9.30 8.20
N VAL A 376 0.50 -10.08 7.13
CA VAL A 376 0.99 -11.47 7.11
C VAL A 376 2.52 -11.51 7.14
N ALA A 377 3.20 -10.65 6.37
CA ALA A 377 4.66 -10.56 6.38
C ALA A 377 5.19 -10.23 7.79
N GLU A 378 4.63 -9.22 8.44
CA GLU A 378 4.95 -8.81 9.81
C GLU A 378 4.79 -9.98 10.79
N ARG A 379 3.61 -10.62 10.80
CA ARG A 379 3.31 -11.79 11.67
C ARG A 379 4.29 -12.95 11.43
N MET A 380 4.69 -13.15 10.18
CA MET A 380 5.65 -14.17 9.77
C MET A 380 7.11 -13.70 9.89
N LYS A 381 7.39 -12.52 10.44
CA LYS A 381 8.75 -11.96 10.62
C LYS A 381 9.54 -11.82 9.31
N ARG A 382 8.84 -11.44 8.23
CA ARG A 382 9.45 -10.97 6.98
C ARG A 382 9.50 -9.45 7.01
N ARG A 383 10.47 -8.88 6.31
CA ARG A 383 10.47 -7.45 6.03
C ARG A 383 9.40 -7.15 5.00
N TRP A 384 8.76 -5.99 5.06
CA TRP A 384 7.71 -5.63 4.12
C TRP A 384 7.80 -4.21 3.59
N LEU A 385 7.43 -4.07 2.31
CA LEU A 385 7.30 -2.79 1.62
C LEU A 385 5.94 -2.76 0.93
N ILE A 386 5.11 -1.78 1.27
CA ILE A 386 3.75 -1.69 0.73
C ILE A 386 3.45 -0.27 0.26
N THR A 387 2.74 -0.14 -0.86
CA THR A 387 2.29 1.16 -1.34
C THR A 387 0.85 1.11 -1.83
N ASP A 388 0.17 2.23 -1.65
CA ASP A 388 -1.17 2.44 -2.17
C ASP A 388 -1.41 3.92 -2.49
N LEU A 389 -2.28 4.18 -3.47
CA LEU A 389 -2.63 5.53 -3.91
C LEU A 389 -3.76 6.13 -3.07
N GLY A 390 -4.61 5.29 -2.46
CA GLY A 390 -5.72 5.71 -1.64
C GLY A 390 -5.28 6.07 -0.23
N LYS A 391 -5.56 7.31 0.19
CA LYS A 391 -5.36 7.70 1.60
C LYS A 391 -6.14 6.82 2.57
N PRO A 392 -7.43 6.50 2.32
CA PRO A 392 -8.18 5.59 3.20
C PRO A 392 -7.54 4.21 3.32
N ALA A 393 -6.99 3.67 2.23
CA ALA A 393 -6.26 2.41 2.25
C ALA A 393 -5.02 2.50 3.14
N CYS A 394 -4.20 3.54 2.98
CA CYS A 394 -3.03 3.77 3.84
C CYS A 394 -3.38 3.88 5.32
N MET A 395 -4.48 4.56 5.66
CA MET A 395 -4.96 4.66 7.04
C MET A 395 -5.41 3.31 7.61
N VAL A 396 -6.20 2.56 6.83
CA VAL A 396 -6.66 1.21 7.21
C VAL A 396 -5.46 0.28 7.44
N MET A 397 -4.46 0.31 6.56
CA MET A 397 -3.23 -0.47 6.72
C MET A 397 -2.46 -0.06 7.97
N ARG A 398 -2.29 1.24 8.18
CA ARG A 398 -1.60 1.79 9.35
C ARG A 398 -2.27 1.35 10.65
N LYS A 399 -3.59 1.52 10.76
CA LYS A 399 -4.38 1.06 11.91
C LYS A 399 -4.22 -0.44 12.14
N ARG A 400 -4.36 -1.24 11.09
CA ARG A 400 -4.17 -2.70 11.15
C ARG A 400 -2.78 -3.13 11.63
N LEU A 401 -1.72 -2.39 11.28
CA LEU A 401 -0.36 -2.68 11.76
C LEU A 401 -0.18 -2.28 13.23
N ILE A 402 -0.82 -1.18 13.65
CA ILE A 402 -0.83 -0.71 15.05
C ILE A 402 -1.57 -1.70 15.95
N ASP A 403 -2.87 -1.94 15.70
CA ASP A 403 -3.39 -3.27 15.38
C ASP A 403 -2.75 -4.49 16.06
N MET A 404 -1.65 -4.87 15.44
CA MET A 404 -0.97 -6.13 15.64
C MET A 404 0.31 -5.97 16.46
N ASN A 405 0.56 -4.76 16.99
CA ASN A 405 1.83 -4.37 17.62
C ASN A 405 3.02 -4.67 16.69
N ALA A 406 2.92 -4.24 15.43
CA ALA A 406 4.00 -4.39 14.45
C ALA A 406 5.31 -3.76 14.97
N GLN A 407 6.45 -4.20 14.43
CA GLN A 407 7.71 -3.47 14.60
C GLN A 407 7.60 -2.05 14.04
N PRO A 408 8.41 -1.10 14.53
CA PRO A 408 8.48 0.23 13.95
C PRO A 408 8.66 0.18 12.44
N PHE A 409 8.02 1.11 11.74
CA PHE A 409 8.05 1.19 10.27
C PHE A 409 8.04 2.64 9.79
N ILE A 410 8.52 2.86 8.57
CA ILE A 410 8.57 4.18 7.95
C ILE A 410 7.29 4.43 7.16
N TYR A 411 6.65 5.58 7.37
CA TYR A 411 5.60 6.08 6.50
C TYR A 411 6.13 7.20 5.61
N GLN A 412 6.00 7.03 4.30
CA GLN A 412 6.56 7.92 3.29
C GLN A 412 5.49 8.40 2.33
N ALA A 413 5.73 9.56 1.72
CA ALA A 413 4.90 10.10 0.66
C ALA A 413 5.76 10.55 -0.52
N ILE A 414 5.17 10.55 -1.71
CA ILE A 414 5.79 11.09 -2.91
C ILE A 414 5.75 12.62 -2.82
N GLY A 415 6.91 13.26 -2.64
CA GLY A 415 7.01 14.68 -2.31
C GLY A 415 6.62 15.65 -3.41
N ASP A 416 6.86 15.29 -4.68
CA ASP A 416 6.80 16.22 -5.82
C ASP A 416 5.82 15.78 -6.93
N TYR A 417 4.79 15.00 -6.58
CA TYR A 417 3.83 14.41 -7.54
C TYR A 417 3.31 15.44 -8.56
N GLN A 418 2.96 16.64 -8.09
CA GLN A 418 2.37 17.68 -8.94
C GLN A 418 3.37 18.23 -9.96
N VAL A 419 4.66 18.33 -9.61
CA VAL A 419 5.70 18.90 -10.47
C VAL A 419 6.05 17.96 -11.62
N GLU A 420 6.14 16.66 -11.34
CA GLU A 420 6.36 15.63 -12.38
C GLU A 420 5.13 15.47 -13.30
N THR A 421 3.92 15.56 -12.76
CA THR A 421 2.69 15.62 -13.57
C THR A 421 2.67 16.87 -14.46
N VAL A 422 3.11 18.05 -13.97
CA VAL A 422 3.23 19.28 -14.79
C VAL A 422 4.23 19.09 -15.93
N LYS A 423 5.43 18.59 -15.65
CA LYS A 423 6.47 18.39 -16.67
C LYS A 423 6.06 17.38 -17.74
N SER A 424 5.44 16.27 -17.34
CA SER A 424 4.97 15.22 -18.24
C SER A 424 3.73 15.63 -19.05
N THR A 425 2.85 16.47 -18.50
CA THR A 425 1.58 16.87 -19.12
C THR A 425 1.70 18.08 -20.04
N LEU A 426 2.47 19.11 -19.66
CA LEU A 426 2.56 20.38 -20.37
C LEU A 426 3.89 20.58 -21.12
N GLY A 427 4.85 19.67 -20.92
CA GLY A 427 6.15 19.65 -21.60
C GLY A 427 7.19 20.58 -20.99
N LYS A 428 8.48 20.31 -21.26
CA LYS A 428 9.65 21.05 -20.72
C LYS A 428 9.67 22.56 -21.03
N ARG A 429 8.79 23.06 -21.91
CA ARG A 429 8.70 24.49 -22.30
C ARG A 429 7.65 25.29 -21.51
N PHE A 430 6.81 24.65 -20.70
CA PHE A 430 5.79 25.36 -19.93
C PHE A 430 6.41 26.01 -18.69
N GLY A 431 6.35 27.34 -18.61
CA GLY A 431 6.93 28.10 -17.49
C GLY A 431 6.00 28.12 -16.28
N MET A 432 6.55 28.11 -15.06
CA MET A 432 5.76 28.16 -13.82
C MET A 432 4.83 29.39 -13.73
N GLY A 433 5.21 30.50 -14.35
CA GLY A 433 4.35 31.68 -14.45
C GLY A 433 3.12 31.50 -15.36
N GLU A 434 3.17 30.60 -16.35
CA GLU A 434 1.98 30.28 -17.17
C GLU A 434 0.99 29.42 -16.39
N LEU A 435 1.48 28.49 -15.57
CA LEU A 435 0.66 27.73 -14.65
C LEU A 435 0.00 28.64 -13.62
N ALA A 436 0.77 29.54 -13.00
CA ALA A 436 0.23 30.50 -12.03
C ALA A 436 -0.87 31.38 -12.65
N LYS A 437 -0.69 31.83 -13.89
CA LYS A 437 -1.73 32.56 -14.64
C LYS A 437 -3.00 31.71 -14.85
N ILE A 438 -2.85 30.45 -15.26
CA ILE A 438 -3.99 29.52 -15.42
C ILE A 438 -4.75 29.37 -14.11
N VAL A 439 -4.04 29.20 -12.99
CA VAL A 439 -4.64 29.07 -11.66
C VAL A 439 -5.41 30.34 -11.28
N LEU A 440 -4.82 31.52 -11.49
CA LEU A 440 -5.50 32.80 -11.26
C LEU A 440 -6.78 32.95 -12.11
N ASP A 441 -6.70 32.61 -13.40
CA ASP A 441 -7.84 32.67 -14.31
C ASP A 441 -8.98 31.70 -13.90
N LEU A 442 -8.61 30.52 -13.37
CA LEU A 442 -9.56 29.52 -12.86
C LEU A 442 -10.19 29.93 -11.53
N TYR A 443 -9.43 30.62 -10.67
CA TYR A 443 -9.95 31.23 -9.45
C TYR A 443 -10.86 32.43 -9.73
N GLY A 444 -10.72 33.03 -10.92
CA GLY A 444 -11.47 34.22 -11.33
C GLY A 444 -10.74 35.55 -11.02
N ALA A 445 -9.45 35.50 -10.68
CA ALA A 445 -8.63 36.69 -10.48
C ALA A 445 -8.16 37.26 -11.81
N ILE A 446 -8.24 38.59 -11.95
CA ILE A 446 -7.71 39.30 -13.12
C ILE A 446 -6.21 39.51 -12.92
N PRO A 447 -5.32 39.04 -13.82
CA PRO A 447 -3.88 39.22 -13.66
C PRO A 447 -3.47 40.70 -13.56
N LEU A 448 -2.53 41.01 -12.67
CA LEU A 448 -1.97 42.35 -12.55
C LEU A 448 -1.08 42.72 -13.76
N PRO A 449 -0.89 44.02 -14.05
CA PRO A 449 0.03 44.49 -15.09
C PRO A 449 1.46 43.97 -14.90
N VAL A 450 2.17 43.73 -16.00
CA VAL A 450 3.49 43.07 -16.03
C VAL A 450 4.49 43.75 -15.08
N ASP A 451 4.50 45.08 -15.02
CA ASP A 451 5.41 45.86 -14.15
C ASP A 451 5.22 45.56 -12.66
N ASN A 452 4.00 45.20 -12.25
CA ASN A 452 3.65 44.85 -10.87
C ASN A 452 3.57 43.33 -10.63
N ASN A 453 3.78 42.53 -11.68
CA ASN A 453 3.59 41.09 -11.71
C ASN A 453 4.58 40.37 -12.66
N PRO A 454 5.90 40.49 -12.42
CA PRO A 454 6.92 39.96 -13.34
C PRO A 454 6.87 38.42 -13.45
N ASN A 455 6.39 37.74 -12.39
CA ASN A 455 6.30 36.28 -12.33
C ASN A 455 4.96 35.73 -12.83
N LYS A 456 4.01 36.61 -13.20
CA LYS A 456 2.63 36.23 -13.57
C LYS A 456 1.88 35.48 -12.45
N ASP A 457 2.30 35.70 -11.21
CA ASP A 457 1.81 35.01 -10.00
C ASP A 457 0.76 35.82 -9.22
N ARG A 458 0.43 37.04 -9.66
CA ARG A 458 -0.51 37.93 -8.97
C ARG A 458 -1.70 38.34 -9.81
N GLY A 459 -2.86 38.42 -9.19
CA GLY A 459 -4.08 38.96 -9.75
C GLY A 459 -4.92 39.66 -8.69
N TYR A 460 -6.13 40.08 -9.03
CA TYR A 460 -7.03 40.73 -8.09
C TYR A 460 -8.50 40.42 -8.40
N ILE A 461 -9.33 40.53 -7.35
CA ILE A 461 -10.79 40.50 -7.41
C ILE A 461 -11.32 41.65 -6.56
N GLY A 462 -11.88 42.68 -7.20
CA GLY A 462 -12.30 43.90 -6.50
C GLY A 462 -11.12 44.56 -5.77
N LYS A 463 -11.21 44.65 -4.44
CA LYS A 463 -10.14 45.18 -3.55
C LYS A 463 -9.31 44.10 -2.87
N THR A 464 -9.37 42.87 -3.35
CA THR A 464 -8.61 41.72 -2.83
C THR A 464 -7.45 41.38 -3.76
N LEU A 465 -6.23 41.36 -3.23
CA LEU A 465 -5.06 40.84 -3.92
C LEU A 465 -5.07 39.32 -3.89
N VAL A 466 -4.76 38.67 -5.01
CA VAL A 466 -4.66 37.21 -5.11
C VAL A 466 -3.24 36.85 -5.56
N ILE A 467 -2.58 35.96 -4.83
CA ILE A 467 -1.21 35.50 -5.11
C ILE A 467 -1.24 33.98 -5.28
N CYS A 468 -0.75 33.47 -6.40
CA CYS A 468 -0.56 32.05 -6.64
C CYS A 468 0.90 31.66 -6.34
N ASP A 469 1.10 30.81 -5.34
CA ASP A 469 2.44 30.28 -5.04
C ASP A 469 2.88 29.23 -6.07
N SER A 470 4.17 28.98 -6.12
CA SER A 470 4.75 27.97 -7.01
C SER A 470 4.51 26.56 -6.45
N PRO A 471 4.20 25.55 -7.28
CA PRO A 471 4.17 24.15 -6.82
C PRO A 471 5.53 23.67 -6.29
N ASN A 472 6.63 24.35 -6.63
CA ASN A 472 7.97 24.05 -6.11
C ASN A 472 8.27 24.71 -4.76
N LYS A 473 7.30 25.40 -4.15
CA LYS A 473 7.47 26.10 -2.88
C LYS A 473 6.53 25.55 -1.83
N ILE A 474 7.03 25.51 -0.60
CA ILE A 474 6.23 25.28 0.59
C ILE A 474 5.67 26.64 1.02
N THR A 475 4.35 26.79 0.98
CA THR A 475 3.66 27.97 1.50
C THR A 475 3.67 27.90 3.03
N GLY A 476 4.47 28.76 3.67
CA GLY A 476 4.61 28.87 5.13
C GLY A 476 4.69 30.32 5.60
N LEU A 477 5.10 30.55 6.85
CA LEU A 477 5.23 31.89 7.45
C LEU A 477 5.97 32.92 6.56
N PRO A 478 7.09 32.61 5.88
CA PRO A 478 7.78 33.56 5.01
C PRO A 478 6.92 34.02 3.82
N THR A 479 6.16 33.09 3.23
CA THR A 479 5.24 33.40 2.12
C THR A 479 4.11 34.31 2.60
N LEU A 480 3.54 34.02 3.78
CA LEU A 480 2.45 34.82 4.34
C LEU A 480 2.90 36.24 4.72
N LYS A 481 4.08 36.40 5.35
CA LYS A 481 4.66 37.73 5.63
C LYS A 481 4.88 38.53 4.35
N LYS A 482 5.35 37.87 3.29
CA LYS A 482 5.51 38.50 1.98
C LYS A 482 4.16 38.91 1.37
N ALA A 483 3.14 38.07 1.49
CA ALA A 483 1.79 38.37 1.02
C ALA A 483 1.19 39.57 1.77
N GLN A 484 1.38 39.66 3.08
CA GLN A 484 0.99 40.79 3.93
C GLN A 484 1.66 42.09 3.46
N ALA A 485 2.97 42.07 3.27
CA ALA A 485 3.71 43.25 2.78
C ALA A 485 3.22 43.68 1.38
N LEU A 486 2.97 42.74 0.47
CA LEU A 486 2.43 43.03 -0.85
C LEU A 486 1.01 43.61 -0.77
N ARG A 487 0.15 43.08 0.10
CA ARG A 487 -1.17 43.65 0.35
C ARG A 487 -1.07 45.12 0.76
N ASP A 488 -0.17 45.44 1.68
CA ASP A 488 -0.12 46.78 2.29
C ASP A 488 0.54 47.82 1.37
N GLN A 489 1.47 47.40 0.49
CA GLN A 489 2.31 48.32 -0.28
C GLN A 489 2.01 48.34 -1.79
N LEU A 490 1.61 47.20 -2.38
CA LEU A 490 1.51 47.08 -3.83
C LEU A 490 0.35 47.92 -4.38
N MET A 491 0.62 48.78 -5.36
CA MET A 491 -0.39 49.60 -6.05
C MET A 491 -1.27 50.46 -5.10
N GLY A 492 -0.69 50.93 -3.98
CA GLY A 492 -1.39 51.79 -3.02
C GLY A 492 -2.19 51.03 -1.95
N GLY A 493 -2.02 49.71 -1.87
CA GLY A 493 -2.61 48.87 -0.82
C GLY A 493 -3.93 48.21 -1.21
N TRP A 494 -4.19 47.06 -0.60
CA TRP A 494 -5.36 46.21 -0.82
C TRP A 494 -6.07 45.92 0.51
N ASP A 495 -7.38 45.68 0.47
CA ASP A 495 -8.18 45.45 1.70
C ASP A 495 -7.91 44.06 2.29
N LYS A 496 -7.63 43.08 1.42
CA LYS A 496 -7.41 41.67 1.74
C LYS A 496 -6.38 41.06 0.79
N VAL A 497 -5.70 40.01 1.23
CA VAL A 497 -4.87 39.15 0.37
C VAL A 497 -5.26 37.68 0.50
N ILE A 498 -5.32 37.00 -0.64
CA ILE A 498 -5.57 35.56 -0.75
C ILE A 498 -4.31 34.90 -1.33
N VAL A 499 -3.79 33.89 -0.65
CA VAL A 499 -2.66 33.08 -1.09
C VAL A 499 -3.16 31.72 -1.54
N LEU A 500 -3.02 31.41 -2.84
CA LEU A 500 -3.33 30.11 -3.43
C LEU A 500 -2.06 29.26 -3.42
N GLY A 501 -2.07 28.15 -2.69
CA GLY A 501 -0.89 27.28 -2.53
C GLY A 501 -1.18 25.83 -2.91
N TRP A 502 -0.12 25.13 -3.31
CA TRP A 502 -0.15 23.70 -3.64
C TRP A 502 0.33 22.84 -2.46
N ASN A 503 1.44 23.28 -1.88
CA ASN A 503 2.14 22.64 -0.78
C ASN A 503 2.22 23.63 0.37
N PHE A 504 1.99 23.16 1.59
CA PHE A 504 1.97 24.00 2.77
C PHE A 504 2.96 23.46 3.80
N ALA A 505 3.52 24.37 4.61
CA ALA A 505 4.28 23.96 5.78
C ALA A 505 3.31 23.23 6.73
N SER A 506 3.79 22.20 7.43
CA SER A 506 2.89 21.39 8.26
C SER A 506 2.30 22.18 9.44
N ASP A 507 2.97 23.25 9.87
CA ASP A 507 2.61 24.21 10.91
C ASP A 507 1.83 25.44 10.39
N ILE A 508 1.35 25.43 9.14
CA ILE A 508 0.73 26.59 8.49
C ILE A 508 -0.45 27.19 9.29
N GLY A 509 -1.21 26.37 10.03
CA GLY A 509 -2.28 26.85 10.91
C GLY A 509 -1.75 27.72 12.05
N HIS A 510 -0.63 27.32 12.64
CA HIS A 510 0.08 28.12 13.64
C HIS A 510 0.67 29.39 13.01
N SER A 511 1.26 29.28 11.80
CA SER A 511 1.77 30.43 11.05
C SER A 511 0.69 31.49 10.77
N VAL A 512 -0.52 31.07 10.39
CA VAL A 512 -1.68 31.98 10.18
C VAL A 512 -2.11 32.60 11.50
N SER A 513 -2.21 31.80 12.57
CA SER A 513 -2.61 32.27 13.90
C SER A 513 -1.60 33.26 14.49
N GLN A 514 -0.30 33.04 14.29
CA GLN A 514 0.79 33.89 14.75
C GLN A 514 0.75 35.29 14.11
N LEU A 515 0.26 35.40 12.86
CA LEU A 515 0.13 36.69 12.19
C LEU A 515 -1.01 37.54 12.74
N GLN A 516 -2.03 36.91 13.36
CA GLN A 516 -3.23 37.57 13.87
C GLN A 516 -3.89 38.55 12.87
N ASP A 517 -3.81 38.22 11.58
CA ASP A 517 -4.26 39.10 10.50
C ASP A 517 -5.49 38.51 9.80
N SER A 518 -6.67 39.00 10.16
CA SER A 518 -7.95 38.57 9.58
C SER A 518 -8.13 38.95 8.10
N LYS A 519 -7.22 39.74 7.54
CA LYS A 519 -7.22 40.15 6.13
C LYS A 519 -6.28 39.29 5.26
N ILE A 520 -5.76 38.19 5.79
CA ILE A 520 -5.03 37.17 5.04
C ILE A 520 -5.89 35.90 4.99
N GLU A 521 -6.07 35.36 3.80
CA GLU A 521 -6.72 34.07 3.59
C GLU A 521 -5.79 33.15 2.77
N VAL A 522 -5.77 31.87 3.13
CA VAL A 522 -4.95 30.87 2.47
C VAL A 522 -5.87 29.80 1.90
N LEU A 523 -5.78 29.55 0.60
CA LEU A 523 -6.58 28.57 -0.09
C LEU A 523 -5.70 27.52 -0.79
N VAL A 524 -6.17 26.29 -0.76
CA VAL A 524 -5.55 25.12 -1.36
C VAL A 524 -5.95 25.02 -2.84
N ILE A 525 -4.95 24.88 -3.70
CA ILE A 525 -5.13 24.55 -5.11
C ILE A 525 -5.34 23.02 -5.21
N PRO A 526 -6.39 22.54 -5.90
CA PRO A 526 -6.66 21.11 -6.00
C PRO A 526 -5.47 20.31 -6.56
N PRO A 527 -5.03 19.23 -5.91
CA PRO A 527 -3.86 18.46 -6.34
C PRO A 527 -4.05 17.77 -7.70
N ASP A 528 -5.29 17.50 -8.09
CA ASP A 528 -5.68 16.88 -9.36
C ASP A 528 -5.91 17.90 -10.50
N LEU A 529 -5.68 19.19 -10.24
CA LEU A 529 -5.89 20.26 -11.22
C LEU A 529 -5.16 19.98 -12.54
N MET A 530 -3.95 19.43 -12.46
CA MET A 530 -3.13 19.15 -13.64
C MET A 530 -3.72 18.07 -14.54
N ASP A 531 -4.24 16.99 -13.95
CA ASP A 531 -4.89 15.91 -14.69
C ASP A 531 -6.17 16.39 -15.37
N ARG A 532 -6.90 17.29 -14.71
CA ARG A 532 -8.08 17.94 -15.30
C ARG A 532 -7.73 18.80 -16.51
N LEU A 533 -6.64 19.56 -16.44
CA LEU A 533 -6.16 20.41 -17.53
C LEU A 533 -5.72 19.60 -18.77
N ARG A 534 -5.30 18.34 -18.60
CA ARG A 534 -4.85 17.46 -19.71
C ARG A 534 -5.95 17.12 -20.74
N LYS A 535 -7.23 17.15 -20.35
CA LYS A 535 -8.34 16.83 -21.27
C LYS A 535 -8.54 17.94 -22.31
N ARG A 536 -8.51 17.63 -23.62
CA ARG A 536 -8.74 18.62 -24.69
C ARG A 536 -10.10 19.33 -24.53
N GLY A 537 -10.12 20.66 -24.60
CA GLY A 537 -11.33 21.48 -24.49
C GLY A 537 -11.87 21.68 -23.07
N SER A 538 -11.04 21.46 -22.03
CA SER A 538 -11.43 21.47 -20.61
C SER A 538 -11.45 22.86 -19.97
N PHE A 539 -10.66 23.83 -20.44
CA PHE A 539 -10.44 25.09 -19.72
C PHE A 539 -11.72 25.86 -19.39
N GLU A 540 -12.62 26.07 -20.36
CA GLU A 540 -13.90 26.76 -20.12
C GLU A 540 -14.87 25.93 -19.27
N LYS A 541 -14.84 24.59 -19.40
CA LYS A 541 -15.65 23.68 -18.58
C LYS A 541 -15.15 23.61 -17.12
N LEU A 542 -13.88 23.92 -16.91
CA LEU A 542 -13.20 23.80 -15.61
C LEU A 542 -13.42 25.01 -14.69
N LYS A 543 -13.63 26.21 -15.25
CA LYS A 543 -13.88 27.44 -14.46
C LYS A 543 -14.99 27.29 -13.42
N ASN A 544 -16.04 26.54 -13.74
CA ASN A 544 -17.19 26.36 -12.83
C ASN A 544 -17.10 25.11 -11.94
N THR A 545 -16.12 24.23 -12.18
CA THR A 545 -15.98 22.93 -11.49
C THR A 545 -14.75 22.85 -10.58
N ILE A 546 -13.77 23.73 -10.76
CA ILE A 546 -12.61 23.83 -9.86
C ILE A 546 -13.03 24.62 -8.62
N ARG A 547 -12.58 24.14 -7.45
CA ARG A 547 -12.86 24.72 -6.14
C ARG A 547 -11.55 24.90 -5.40
N PHE A 548 -11.34 26.08 -4.84
CA PHE A 548 -10.19 26.42 -4.02
C PHE A 548 -10.66 26.44 -2.58
N SER A 549 -10.01 25.68 -1.71
CA SER A 549 -10.57 25.34 -0.40
C SER A 549 -9.78 25.97 0.73
N SER A 550 -10.45 26.28 1.84
CA SER A 550 -9.77 26.67 3.06
C SER A 550 -8.79 25.59 3.49
N LEU A 551 -7.70 26.04 4.08
CA LEU A 551 -6.64 25.18 4.56
C LEU A 551 -7.08 24.40 5.80
N GLN A 552 -6.71 23.13 5.87
CA GLN A 552 -6.93 22.29 7.04
C GLN A 552 -5.84 22.51 8.09
N TYR A 553 -6.20 22.55 9.36
CA TYR A 553 -5.20 22.66 10.42
C TYR A 553 -5.71 22.12 11.75
N LEU A 554 -4.76 21.70 12.57
CA LEU A 554 -4.96 21.26 13.94
C LEU A 554 -4.58 22.39 14.89
N THR A 555 -5.28 22.50 16.01
CA THR A 555 -4.88 23.33 17.14
C THR A 555 -4.88 22.49 18.42
N ALA A 556 -3.89 22.73 19.28
CA ALA A 556 -3.76 22.09 20.57
C ALA A 556 -3.39 23.15 21.62
N LYS A 557 -3.76 22.91 22.87
CA LYS A 557 -3.35 23.76 23.99
C LYS A 557 -1.83 23.66 24.17
N GLN A 558 -1.22 24.74 24.70
CA GLN A 558 0.20 24.73 25.00
C GLN A 558 0.52 23.56 25.96
N PRO A 559 1.46 22.66 25.60
CA PRO A 559 1.78 21.50 26.42
C PRO A 559 2.28 21.90 27.81
N VAL A 560 1.89 21.11 28.83
CA VAL A 560 2.37 21.29 30.20
C VAL A 560 3.46 20.27 30.48
N VAL A 561 4.67 20.73 30.82
CA VAL A 561 5.81 19.87 31.16
C VAL A 561 6.10 19.95 32.66
N THR A 562 5.98 18.81 33.35
CA THR A 562 6.37 18.67 34.75
C THR A 562 7.69 17.90 34.84
N LYS A 563 8.76 18.58 35.29
CA LYS A 563 10.10 17.98 35.42
C LYS A 563 10.17 17.03 36.62
N GLY A 564 10.85 15.88 36.46
CA GLY A 564 11.03 14.87 37.49
C GLY A 564 12.20 13.92 37.21
N GLU A 565 12.23 12.75 37.84
CA GLU A 565 13.12 11.64 37.41
C GLU A 565 12.81 11.22 35.96
N GLU A 566 11.55 11.36 35.56
CA GLU A 566 11.05 11.37 34.20
C GLU A 566 10.24 12.67 34.01
N ASP A 567 10.32 13.27 32.83
CA ASP A 567 9.46 14.41 32.48
C ASP A 567 8.04 13.89 32.18
N LEU A 568 7.03 14.53 32.75
CA LEU A 568 5.62 14.32 32.43
C LEU A 568 5.14 15.41 31.49
N ILE A 569 4.60 15.03 30.33
CA ILE A 569 4.10 15.94 29.30
C ILE A 569 2.61 15.72 29.12
N GLU A 570 1.82 16.77 29.31
CA GLU A 570 0.39 16.78 29.01
C GLU A 570 0.12 17.54 27.71
N VAL A 571 -0.58 16.90 26.79
CA VAL A 571 -1.01 17.48 25.50
C VAL A 571 -2.52 17.35 25.38
N GLU A 572 -3.20 18.42 24.98
CA GLU A 572 -4.66 18.42 24.80
C GLU A 572 -5.03 19.08 23.47
N LEU A 573 -5.81 18.35 22.65
CA LEU A 573 -6.37 18.87 21.40
C LEU A 573 -7.43 19.94 21.70
N GLU A 574 -7.36 21.06 20.97
CA GLU A 574 -8.29 22.17 21.16
C GLU A 574 -9.36 22.18 20.08
N ASN A 575 -8.95 22.13 18.80
CA ASN A 575 -9.87 22.19 17.66
C ASN A 575 -9.23 21.60 16.39
N TYR A 576 -10.07 21.16 15.45
CA TYR A 576 -9.67 20.72 14.12
C TYR A 576 -10.48 21.47 13.05
N VAL A 577 -9.78 22.11 12.10
CA VAL A 577 -10.41 22.76 10.97
C VAL A 577 -10.22 21.88 9.75
N LEU A 578 -11.32 21.30 9.27
CA LEU A 578 -11.35 20.50 8.06
C LEU A 578 -11.18 21.39 6.81
N LEU A 579 -10.59 20.82 5.77
CA LEU A 579 -10.67 21.36 4.42
C LEU A 579 -12.16 21.62 4.07
N SER A 580 -12.48 22.71 3.36
CA SER A 580 -13.87 23.03 3.02
C SER A 580 -14.62 21.77 2.51
N PRO A 581 -15.81 21.43 3.05
CA PRO A 581 -16.60 20.28 2.61
C PRO A 581 -16.88 20.25 1.10
N GLU A 582 -16.71 21.38 0.41
CA GLU A 582 -16.80 21.49 -1.05
C GLU A 582 -15.64 20.79 -1.80
N ALA A 583 -14.47 20.64 -1.19
CA ALA A 583 -13.36 19.91 -1.81
C ALA A 583 -13.39 18.41 -1.57
N ILE A 584 -14.27 17.95 -0.68
CA ILE A 584 -14.49 16.52 -0.46
C ILE A 584 -15.53 16.07 -1.48
N ASN A 585 -15.26 14.94 -2.14
CA ASN A 585 -16.13 14.40 -3.19
C ASN A 585 -17.39 13.73 -2.59
N LEU A 586 -18.26 14.56 -2.05
CA LEU A 586 -19.54 14.21 -1.43
C LEU A 586 -20.71 14.72 -2.28
N ASP A 587 -21.84 14.03 -2.22
CA ASP A 587 -23.11 14.63 -2.65
C ASP A 587 -23.59 15.70 -1.66
N GLU A 588 -24.65 16.40 -2.04
CA GLU A 588 -25.15 17.55 -1.28
C GLU A 588 -25.69 17.16 0.11
N ASP A 589 -26.29 15.98 0.24
CA ASP A 589 -26.85 15.51 1.51
C ASP A 589 -25.73 15.11 2.48
N ASN A 590 -24.72 14.38 2.00
CA ASN A 590 -23.54 14.02 2.80
C ASN A 590 -22.70 15.25 3.17
N ARG A 591 -22.64 16.27 2.30
CA ARG A 591 -21.98 17.54 2.61
C ARG A 591 -22.66 18.29 3.76
N LYS A 592 -23.99 18.33 3.79
CA LYS A 592 -24.75 18.96 4.89
C LYS A 592 -24.54 18.24 6.22
N LYS A 593 -24.54 16.90 6.21
CA LYS A 593 -24.22 16.10 7.40
C LYS A 593 -22.83 16.42 7.92
N LEU A 594 -21.83 16.43 7.05
CA LEU A 594 -20.45 16.76 7.42
C LEU A 594 -20.34 18.18 7.99
N GLN A 595 -20.99 19.17 7.37
CA GLN A 595 -20.97 20.55 7.87
C GLN A 595 -21.58 20.66 9.28
N SER A 596 -22.62 19.88 9.57
CA SER A 596 -23.21 19.80 10.91
C SER A 596 -22.18 19.30 11.94
N ILE A 597 -21.41 18.26 11.61
CA ILE A 597 -20.37 17.72 12.49
C ILE A 597 -19.23 18.73 12.68
N VAL A 598 -18.73 19.35 11.61
CA VAL A 598 -17.67 20.38 11.66
C VAL A 598 -18.04 21.52 12.62
N ASN A 599 -19.32 21.91 12.66
CA ASN A 599 -19.78 23.01 13.49
C ASN A 599 -20.01 22.62 14.96
N ASN A 600 -20.33 21.36 15.24
CA ASN A 600 -20.73 20.90 16.57
C ASN A 600 -19.59 20.17 17.31
N ASP A 601 -18.90 19.26 16.64
CA ASP A 601 -17.80 18.47 17.20
C ASP A 601 -16.70 18.21 16.15
N PRO A 602 -15.91 19.23 15.81
CA PRO A 602 -14.86 19.13 14.79
C PRO A 602 -13.79 18.07 15.11
N LEU A 603 -13.50 17.82 16.39
CA LEU A 603 -12.49 16.83 16.81
C LEU A 603 -12.93 15.38 16.52
N SER A 604 -14.23 15.12 16.35
CA SER A 604 -14.74 13.80 15.92
C SER A 604 -14.29 13.41 14.50
N LEU A 605 -13.78 14.36 13.73
CA LEU A 605 -13.24 14.13 12.39
C LEU A 605 -11.83 13.55 12.41
N ILE A 606 -11.14 13.58 13.56
CA ILE A 606 -9.81 12.99 13.70
C ILE A 606 -9.96 11.47 13.72
N GLU A 607 -9.36 10.80 12.75
CA GLU A 607 -9.28 9.33 12.74
C GLU A 607 -8.09 8.84 13.56
N TYR A 608 -6.99 9.58 13.54
CA TYR A 608 -5.73 9.21 14.17
C TYR A 608 -5.00 10.47 14.62
N TRP A 609 -4.33 10.43 15.78
CA TRP A 609 -3.36 11.46 16.14
C TRP A 609 -2.19 10.89 16.95
N ALA A 610 -1.08 11.60 16.91
CA ALA A 610 0.16 11.21 17.56
C ALA A 610 0.97 12.40 18.05
N ILE A 611 1.92 12.10 18.93
CA ILE A 611 2.79 13.08 19.58
C ILE A 611 4.24 12.63 19.43
N ASP A 612 5.07 13.55 18.95
CA ASP A 612 6.53 13.51 19.04
C ASP A 612 6.97 14.51 20.12
N VAL A 613 7.55 14.01 21.22
CA VAL A 613 7.96 14.85 22.36
C VAL A 613 9.35 15.47 22.18
N ASN A 614 10.07 15.13 21.11
CA ASN A 614 11.43 15.59 20.81
C ASN A 614 11.60 15.83 19.31
N TYR A 615 10.64 16.55 18.71
CA TYR A 615 10.60 16.75 17.27
C TYR A 615 11.81 17.57 16.78
N ASP A 616 12.55 17.04 15.81
CA ASP A 616 13.74 17.68 15.25
C ASP A 616 13.43 18.75 14.18
N GLY A 617 12.17 18.90 13.80
CA GLY A 617 11.75 19.80 12.71
C GLY A 617 11.82 19.17 11.32
N GLU A 618 12.25 17.92 11.19
CA GLU A 618 12.41 17.22 9.91
C GLU A 618 11.57 15.95 9.86
N ILE A 619 11.77 15.02 10.79
CA ILE A 619 11.14 13.70 10.80
C ILE A 619 10.30 13.53 12.06
N PHE A 620 8.99 13.34 11.88
CA PHE A 620 8.10 13.06 13.00
C PHE A 620 8.30 11.63 13.49
N ARG A 621 8.50 11.46 14.80
CA ARG A 621 8.65 10.15 15.46
C ARG A 621 7.50 9.98 16.44
N SER A 622 6.54 9.11 16.09
CA SER A 622 5.41 8.83 16.97
C SER A 622 5.92 8.19 18.27
N VAL A 623 5.78 8.88 19.39
CA VAL A 623 6.09 8.35 20.73
C VAL A 623 4.81 7.89 21.44
N TRP A 624 3.72 8.60 21.18
CA TRP A 624 2.39 8.27 21.65
C TRP A 624 1.39 8.47 20.50
N GLN A 625 0.34 7.65 20.45
CA GLN A 625 -0.68 7.74 19.42
C GLN A 625 -2.03 7.16 19.88
N ASP A 626 -3.11 7.67 19.30
CA ASP A 626 -4.46 7.16 19.46
C ASP A 626 -5.25 7.24 18.14
N TYR A 627 -6.30 6.44 18.00
CA TYR A 627 -7.12 6.38 16.79
C TYR A 627 -8.56 5.95 17.10
N ARG A 628 -9.49 6.35 16.23
CA ARG A 628 -10.90 5.99 16.36
C ARG A 628 -11.10 4.49 16.37
N GLY A 629 -11.94 3.99 17.27
CA GLY A 629 -12.15 2.57 17.50
C GLY A 629 -11.18 1.95 18.51
N ASN A 630 -10.21 2.70 19.04
CA ASN A 630 -9.44 2.30 20.22
C ASN A 630 -10.28 2.44 21.50
N THR A 631 -11.25 1.54 21.67
CA THR A 631 -12.25 1.61 22.75
C THR A 631 -11.74 1.19 24.14
N ASP A 632 -10.47 0.81 24.27
CA ASP A 632 -9.91 0.24 25.50
C ASP A 632 -9.96 1.21 26.71
N LYS A 633 -10.05 2.52 26.45
CA LYS A 633 -10.06 3.56 27.49
C LYS A 633 -11.43 4.16 27.80
N ASP A 634 -12.19 4.52 26.77
CA ASP A 634 -13.40 5.33 26.88
C ASP A 634 -14.66 4.61 26.39
N ARG A 635 -14.52 3.44 25.76
CA ARG A 635 -15.58 2.70 25.08
C ARG A 635 -16.27 3.51 23.97
N ASP A 636 -15.58 4.49 23.40
CA ASP A 636 -16.07 5.32 22.30
C ASP A 636 -15.34 4.92 21.01
N ASP A 637 -16.07 4.35 20.05
CA ASP A 637 -15.50 3.91 18.78
C ASP A 637 -15.45 5.03 17.73
N LEU A 638 -16.07 6.19 18.00
CA LEU A 638 -16.21 7.30 17.07
C LEU A 638 -15.36 8.52 17.43
N HIS A 639 -14.68 8.51 18.57
CA HIS A 639 -13.78 9.57 18.98
C HIS A 639 -12.38 9.03 19.30
N VAL A 640 -11.41 9.94 19.22
CA VAL A 640 -10.09 9.78 19.83
C VAL A 640 -10.11 10.41 21.22
N VAL A 641 -9.22 9.96 22.10
CA VAL A 641 -8.96 10.66 23.34
C VAL A 641 -8.39 12.04 23.01
N ARG A 642 -8.92 13.08 23.67
CA ARG A 642 -8.54 14.49 23.40
C ARG A 642 -7.35 14.95 24.22
N LYS A 643 -6.95 14.17 25.23
CA LYS A 643 -5.85 14.48 26.14
C LYS A 643 -4.93 13.28 26.28
N ALA A 644 -3.64 13.53 26.14
CA ALA A 644 -2.57 12.56 26.36
C ALA A 644 -1.67 13.00 27.52
N VAL A 645 -1.18 12.03 28.28
CA VAL A 645 -0.16 12.23 29.32
C VAL A 645 0.97 11.25 29.05
N ILE A 646 2.17 11.77 28.80
CA ILE A 646 3.32 11.01 28.32
C ILE A 646 4.46 11.14 29.34
N LYS A 647 5.12 10.02 29.64
CA LYS A 647 6.39 10.02 30.36
C LYS A 647 7.55 9.92 29.39
N THR A 648 8.59 10.71 29.61
CA THR A 648 9.78 10.73 28.75
C THR A 648 11.03 11.02 29.57
N ASP A 649 12.19 10.65 29.04
CA ASP A 649 13.46 10.98 29.66
C ASP A 649 13.58 12.49 29.90
N PRO A 650 14.15 12.91 31.05
CA PRO A 650 14.36 14.32 31.34
C PRO A 650 15.23 14.98 30.27
N LEU A 651 14.78 16.12 29.76
CA LEU A 651 15.57 16.94 28.84
C LEU A 651 16.02 18.23 29.53
N ILE A 652 17.31 18.53 29.40
CA ILE A 652 17.90 19.80 29.86
C ILE A 652 17.85 20.79 28.68
N GLY A 653 17.00 21.81 28.77
CA GLY A 653 16.83 22.84 27.74
C GLY A 653 15.42 22.87 27.14
N LEU A 654 15.30 23.53 25.99
CA LEU A 654 14.06 23.65 25.22
C LEU A 654 13.68 22.28 24.63
N ARG A 655 12.40 21.93 24.76
CA ARG A 655 11.82 20.75 24.15
C ARG A 655 10.87 21.18 23.04
N ARG A 656 11.06 20.63 21.84
CA ARG A 656 10.11 20.82 20.73
C ARG A 656 9.14 19.63 20.68
N ILE A 657 7.87 19.90 20.93
CA ILE A 657 6.80 18.91 20.92
C ILE A 657 5.98 19.12 19.66
N CYS A 658 5.80 18.11 18.84
CA CYS A 658 4.93 18.14 17.67
C CYS A 658 3.74 17.20 17.86
N VAL A 659 2.56 17.67 17.47
CA VAL A 659 1.31 16.92 17.47
C VAL A 659 0.86 16.79 16.02
N ARG A 660 0.63 15.56 15.57
CA ARG A 660 0.11 15.27 14.22
C ARG A 660 -1.26 14.62 14.33
N ALA A 661 -2.21 15.08 13.55
CA ALA A 661 -3.52 14.44 13.38
C ALA A 661 -3.77 14.08 11.90
N VAL A 662 -4.55 13.03 11.70
CA VAL A 662 -5.06 12.59 10.41
C VAL A 662 -6.57 12.48 10.52
N ASP A 663 -7.29 13.14 9.62
CA ASP A 663 -8.75 13.08 9.61
C ASP A 663 -9.31 11.81 8.94
N VAL A 664 -10.61 11.60 9.05
CA VAL A 664 -11.37 10.50 8.44
C VAL A 664 -11.29 10.43 6.91
N PHE A 665 -10.75 11.47 6.24
CA PHE A 665 -10.51 11.49 4.80
C PHE A 665 -9.02 11.29 4.44
N GLY A 666 -8.17 11.12 5.46
CA GLY A 666 -6.75 10.86 5.34
C GLY A 666 -5.90 12.08 5.08
N PHE A 667 -6.41 13.27 5.40
CA PHE A 667 -5.57 14.46 5.37
C PHE A 667 -4.85 14.68 6.70
N GLU A 668 -3.59 15.10 6.61
CA GLU A 668 -2.68 15.23 7.74
C GLU A 668 -2.51 16.71 8.12
N SER A 669 -2.48 16.99 9.41
CA SER A 669 -2.23 18.33 9.97
C SER A 669 -1.35 18.25 11.19
N GLU A 670 -0.49 19.25 11.39
CA GLU A 670 0.44 19.30 12.52
C GLU A 670 0.37 20.63 13.26
N VAL A 671 0.78 20.58 14.52
CA VAL A 671 1.09 21.76 15.34
C VAL A 671 2.25 21.44 16.24
N ASP A 672 3.23 22.32 16.33
CA ASP A 672 4.39 22.16 17.20
C ASP A 672 4.58 23.32 18.19
N PHE A 673 5.23 23.00 19.31
CA PHE A 673 5.44 23.88 20.44
C PHE A 673 6.88 23.79 20.92
N GLU A 674 7.48 24.91 21.28
CA GLU A 674 8.71 24.95 22.07
C GLU A 674 8.34 25.21 23.54
N VAL A 675 8.74 24.31 24.44
CA VAL A 675 8.44 24.36 25.88
C VAL A 675 9.64 24.11 26.77
#